data_AF-A0A220MBC7-F1
#
_entry.id   AF-A0A220MBC7-F1
#
_cell.length_a   1.000
_cell.length_b   1.000
_cell.length_c   1.000
_cell.angle_alpha   90.00
_cell.angle_beta   90.00
_cell.angle_gamma   90.00
#
_symmetry.space_group_name_H-M   'P 1'
#
loop_
_entity.id
_entity.type
_entity.pdbx_description
1 polymer ?
#
loop_
_entity_poly.entity_id
_entity_poly.type
_entity_poly.pdbx_seq_one_letter_code
_entity_poly.pdbx_strand_id
1 'polypeptide(L)'
;MKNQTISSLTPQDWAGLLREKDGELNMVVNELADVKYALDQSTILAITDHKGIILRANEQFCRISKYERSELIGKDHRILNSGYHPKSFFKELWSCIRSGQVWRGEIRNRAKDGSYYWVDTTIVPFKNQAGEIYQYVSIRSDITARKQMEDELKRSEEKYRIIAENTSDIISIINLDGDFFYLSPSYKRVWEHAVPDEEIHNLFEWIVEDDRDIFAYAIQHAFSTRKEYMVECRINTQRNDVIWTESTINPIMDEEGNVTKLLLVTRDVTDRKQYEETIHHLAYHDALTDLPNRRMYVQQLTKEMMQAKRFQSNLAVLFLDLDRFKDVNDSFGHDVGDMLLIEAAKRLQACLKPGDVVARLGGDEFTIMQNQLQDRSEATALAEQIMYQLQRPFELEGHISNISCSIGIALYPQDGDNPEDLLKRADMALYTVKSRGKNGYDFFDPTMETKSLERILMENEMRKAIEQEQFQIYYQPKIDIATSAMTGMEALVRWVHPELGIIPPNRFIPIAEETGMILALGEWILKQACKQNKIWHDQGYTLKVSVNLSARQIYQKDLVEMIKDILQESNLSPNWLELEITESIFVKMEEATAVLQQIRDIGIQISIDDFGTGYSSFSYIKSLPVDTIKIDASFIRDIHHNQESQAIVKAIVTIAQSLNMNVIAEGIELHDQVAALKENGCDHGQGYLFSKPLPTDDFDQFLRQEQQ
;
A
#
# COMPACT_ATOMS: atom_id res chain seq x y z
N MET A 1 69.05 28.53 94.61
CA MET A 1 70.25 29.03 95.33
C MET A 1 70.07 30.54 95.51
N LYS A 2 69.25 30.98 96.48
CA LYS A 2 69.61 31.43 97.85
C LYS A 2 70.74 32.49 97.91
N ASN A 3 70.31 33.76 97.92
CA ASN A 3 70.52 34.72 99.02
C ASN A 3 71.94 35.15 99.45
N GLN A 4 72.93 35.26 98.55
CA GLN A 4 74.22 35.88 98.93
C GLN A 4 74.64 37.14 98.16
N THR A 5 73.88 37.59 97.16
CA THR A 5 74.23 38.79 96.37
C THR A 5 73.27 39.96 96.57
N ILE A 6 72.28 39.82 97.45
CA ILE A 6 71.21 40.83 97.60
C ILE A 6 71.56 41.90 98.65
N SER A 7 72.49 41.63 99.58
CA SER A 7 72.79 42.56 100.68
C SER A 7 73.80 43.68 100.33
N SER A 8 74.24 43.81 99.09
CA SER A 8 75.19 44.86 98.65
C SER A 8 74.78 45.60 97.38
N LEU A 9 73.55 45.41 96.89
CA LEU A 9 73.07 46.11 95.69
C LEU A 9 72.54 47.49 96.07
N THR A 10 73.09 48.53 95.44
CA THR A 10 72.59 49.89 95.62
C THR A 10 71.22 50.05 94.93
N PRO A 11 70.40 51.06 95.27
CA PRO A 11 69.13 51.30 94.58
C PRO A 11 69.26 51.45 93.05
N GLN A 12 70.43 51.86 92.55
CA GLN A 12 70.73 51.97 91.12
C GLN A 12 70.97 50.61 90.45
N ASP A 13 71.58 49.64 91.15
CA ASP A 13 71.81 48.29 90.62
C ASP A 13 70.50 47.51 90.47
N TRP A 14 69.57 47.69 91.43
CA TRP A 14 68.21 47.17 91.33
C TRP A 14 67.43 47.77 90.15
N ALA A 15 67.57 49.07 89.91
CA ALA A 15 66.93 49.75 88.78
C ALA A 15 67.54 49.38 87.41
N GLY A 16 68.78 48.88 87.37
CA GLY A 16 69.42 48.34 86.17
C GLY A 16 68.92 46.93 85.82
N LEU A 17 68.93 46.03 86.80
CA LEU A 17 68.43 44.64 86.65
C LEU A 17 66.93 44.59 86.32
N LEU A 18 66.12 45.48 86.92
CA LEU A 18 64.71 45.61 86.55
C LEU A 18 64.54 46.10 85.11
N ARG A 19 65.34 47.06 84.64
CA ARG A 19 65.28 47.53 83.25
C ARG A 19 65.71 46.48 82.23
N GLU A 20 66.71 45.66 82.56
CA GLU A 20 67.17 44.57 81.70
C GLU A 20 66.13 43.44 81.62
N LYS A 21 65.56 43.05 82.77
CA LYS A 21 64.43 42.10 82.85
C LYS A 21 63.18 42.62 82.14
N ASP A 22 62.87 43.90 82.28
CA ASP A 22 61.74 44.54 81.57
C ASP A 22 62.01 44.62 80.07
N GLY A 23 63.26 44.80 79.65
CA GLY A 23 63.69 44.75 78.25
C GLY A 23 63.52 43.36 77.62
N GLU A 24 64.02 42.30 78.29
CA GLU A 24 63.83 40.91 77.85
C GLU A 24 62.34 40.52 77.83
N LEU A 25 61.58 40.92 78.85
CA LEU A 25 60.15 40.64 78.92
C LEU A 25 59.38 41.34 77.78
N ASN A 26 59.70 42.61 77.50
CA ASN A 26 59.08 43.34 76.39
C ASN A 26 59.43 42.72 75.02
N MET A 27 60.65 42.19 74.86
CA MET A 27 61.05 41.49 73.62
C MET A 27 60.22 40.22 73.41
N VAL A 28 60.08 39.37 74.43
CA VAL A 28 59.26 38.14 74.36
C VAL A 28 57.77 38.46 74.16
N VAL A 29 57.26 39.53 74.79
CA VAL A 29 55.87 39.98 74.61
C VAL A 29 55.63 40.46 73.17
N ASN A 30 56.59 41.16 72.57
CA ASN A 30 56.49 41.61 71.18
C ASN A 30 56.56 40.44 70.19
N GLU A 31 57.49 39.49 70.36
CA GLU A 31 57.56 38.29 69.51
C GLU A 31 56.27 37.47 69.57
N LEU A 32 55.69 37.29 70.77
CA LEU A 32 54.39 36.63 70.93
C LEU A 32 53.24 37.42 70.29
N ALA A 33 53.30 38.75 70.31
CA ALA A 33 52.32 39.60 69.64
C ALA A 33 52.38 39.46 68.11
N ASP A 34 53.59 39.41 67.53
CA ASP A 34 53.80 39.23 66.09
C ASP A 34 53.35 37.84 65.62
N VAL A 35 53.72 36.77 66.33
CA VAL A 35 53.27 35.40 66.03
C VAL A 35 51.75 35.28 66.14
N LYS A 36 51.16 35.88 67.19
CA LYS A 36 49.71 35.92 67.35
C LYS A 36 49.05 36.68 66.20
N TYR A 37 49.58 37.83 65.80
CA TYR A 37 49.03 38.62 64.69
C TYR A 37 49.10 37.86 63.36
N ALA A 38 50.22 37.20 63.05
CA ALA A 38 50.38 36.39 61.85
C ALA A 38 49.39 35.20 61.80
N LEU A 39 49.16 34.53 62.92
CA LEU A 39 48.15 33.47 63.04
C LEU A 39 46.72 34.03 62.92
N ASP A 40 46.46 35.21 63.50
CA ASP A 40 45.16 35.87 63.42
C ASP A 40 44.80 36.31 61.99
N GLN A 41 45.78 36.62 61.15
CA GLN A 41 45.56 36.99 59.74
C GLN A 41 45.40 35.80 58.80
N SER A 42 46.15 34.72 59.01
CA SER A 42 46.29 33.63 58.03
C SER A 42 45.45 32.38 58.32
N THR A 43 45.07 32.15 59.58
CA THR A 43 44.54 30.86 60.00
C THR A 43 43.29 30.99 60.86
N ILE A 44 42.38 30.02 60.78
CA ILE A 44 41.18 29.98 61.62
C ILE A 44 41.59 29.44 63.00
N LEU A 45 41.45 30.25 64.05
CA LEU A 45 41.90 29.90 65.40
C LEU A 45 40.78 30.01 66.43
N ALA A 46 40.61 28.95 67.22
CA ALA A 46 39.79 28.98 68.42
C ALA A 46 40.48 28.27 69.59
N ILE A 47 40.37 28.85 70.78
CA ILE A 47 40.83 28.25 72.04
C ILE A 47 39.59 27.84 72.83
N THR A 48 39.56 26.60 73.32
CA THR A 48 38.49 26.10 74.17
C THR A 48 39.04 25.68 75.54
N ASP A 49 38.17 25.61 76.55
CA ASP A 49 38.49 24.97 77.81
C ASP A 49 38.56 23.43 77.66
N HIS A 50 38.88 22.73 78.75
CA HIS A 50 38.91 21.27 78.82
C HIS A 50 37.56 20.58 78.54
N LYS A 51 36.44 21.32 78.53
CA LYS A 51 35.08 20.81 78.21
C LYS A 51 34.66 21.12 76.76
N GLY A 52 35.43 21.90 76.01
CA GLY A 52 35.10 22.32 74.65
C GLY A 52 34.31 23.62 74.53
N ILE A 53 34.22 24.38 75.63
CA ILE A 53 33.63 25.72 75.62
C ILE A 53 34.63 26.70 75.02
N ILE A 54 34.22 27.48 74.03
CA ILE A 54 35.06 28.43 73.31
C ILE A 54 35.40 29.60 74.25
N LEU A 55 36.68 29.73 74.57
CA LEU A 55 37.24 30.81 75.39
C LEU A 55 37.76 31.96 74.53
N ARG A 56 38.23 31.66 73.32
CA ARG A 56 38.76 32.65 72.38
C ARG A 56 38.49 32.25 70.93
N ALA A 57 38.21 33.23 70.10
CA ALA A 57 37.94 33.09 68.67
C ALA A 57 38.58 34.27 67.93
N ASN A 58 39.42 33.99 66.94
CA ASN A 58 39.99 35.04 66.10
C ASN A 58 39.01 35.51 65.02
N GLU A 59 39.38 36.56 64.28
CA GLU A 59 38.50 37.14 63.24
C GLU A 59 38.23 36.17 62.09
N GLN A 60 39.22 35.36 61.71
CA GLN A 60 39.05 34.33 60.68
C GLN A 60 37.98 33.31 61.05
N PHE A 61 37.95 32.87 62.32
CA PHE A 61 36.93 31.96 62.81
C PHE A 61 35.53 32.60 62.82
N CYS A 62 35.42 33.88 63.19
CA CYS A 62 34.15 34.61 63.12
C CYS A 62 33.68 34.75 61.66
N ARG A 63 34.59 35.10 60.75
CA ARG A 63 34.32 35.31 59.32
C ARG A 63 33.79 34.06 58.64
N ILE A 64 34.46 32.92 58.79
CA ILE A 64 34.05 31.67 58.12
C ILE A 64 32.80 31.05 58.76
N SER A 65 32.66 31.13 60.08
CA SER A 65 31.49 30.58 60.79
C SER A 65 30.28 31.51 60.71
N LYS A 66 30.47 32.78 60.35
CA LYS A 66 29.46 33.85 60.30
C LYS A 66 28.79 34.14 61.64
N TYR A 67 29.38 33.69 62.74
CA TYR A 67 28.98 34.08 64.08
C TYR A 67 29.80 35.27 64.55
N GLU A 68 29.18 36.17 65.31
CA GLU A 68 29.93 37.20 66.00
C GLU A 68 30.73 36.59 67.16
N ARG A 69 31.84 37.23 67.53
CA ARG A 69 32.69 36.77 68.64
C ARG A 69 31.89 36.63 69.94
N SER A 70 31.02 37.60 70.24
CA SER A 70 30.12 37.59 71.39
C SER A 70 29.19 36.36 71.44
N GLU A 71 28.83 35.81 70.28
CA GLU A 71 27.96 34.64 70.15
C GLU A 71 28.74 33.32 70.26
N LEU A 72 30.04 33.33 69.96
CA LEU A 72 30.91 32.16 70.03
C LEU A 72 31.48 31.93 71.43
N ILE A 73 31.89 33.00 72.12
CA ILE A 73 32.54 32.90 73.43
C ILE A 73 31.54 32.36 74.47
N GLY A 74 31.97 31.37 75.24
CA GLY A 74 31.12 30.70 76.23
C GLY A 74 30.17 29.64 75.64
N LYS A 75 30.16 29.44 74.32
CA LYS A 75 29.41 28.34 73.69
C LYS A 75 30.27 27.10 73.51
N ASP A 76 29.58 25.96 73.50
CA ASP A 76 30.19 24.69 73.15
C ASP A 76 30.47 24.63 71.65
N HIS A 77 31.63 24.10 71.29
CA HIS A 77 32.07 23.99 69.89
C HIS A 77 31.09 23.23 68.97
N ARG A 78 30.18 22.43 69.56
CA ARG A 78 29.07 21.76 68.86
C ARG A 78 28.11 22.71 68.13
N ILE A 79 28.12 24.01 68.42
CA ILE A 79 27.31 25.02 67.71
C ILE A 79 27.56 25.01 66.18
N LEU A 80 28.75 24.59 65.75
CA LEU A 80 29.15 24.51 64.34
C LEU A 80 28.86 23.17 63.66
N ASN A 81 28.26 22.21 64.38
CA ASN A 81 28.08 20.86 63.87
C ASN A 81 27.14 20.85 62.64
N SER A 82 27.65 20.30 61.52
CA SER A 82 26.91 20.17 60.27
C SER A 82 25.96 18.96 60.22
N GLY A 83 26.17 17.96 61.09
CA GLY A 83 25.50 16.66 61.01
C GLY A 83 26.09 15.71 59.96
N TYR A 84 27.11 16.13 59.19
CA TYR A 84 27.74 15.30 58.17
C TYR A 84 28.55 14.14 58.76
N HIS A 85 29.30 14.41 59.82
CA HIS A 85 30.17 13.40 60.46
C HIS A 85 29.38 12.58 61.49
N PRO A 86 29.56 11.24 61.53
CA PRO A 86 28.86 10.39 62.48
C PRO A 86 29.29 10.67 63.93
N LYS A 87 28.48 10.28 64.92
CA LYS A 87 28.82 10.47 66.34
C LYS A 87 30.12 9.77 66.76
N SER A 88 30.49 8.66 66.11
CA SER A 88 31.76 7.94 66.34
C SER A 88 32.97 8.82 66.04
N PHE A 89 32.95 9.54 64.93
CA PHE A 89 34.03 10.46 64.51
C PHE A 89 34.36 11.48 65.62
N PHE A 90 33.34 12.14 66.17
CA PHE A 90 33.57 13.11 67.25
C PHE A 90 33.98 12.44 68.57
N LYS A 91 33.52 11.20 68.86
CA LYS A 91 33.98 10.44 70.04
C LYS A 91 35.48 10.14 69.95
N GLU A 92 35.97 9.74 68.79
CA GLU A 92 37.39 9.47 68.53
C GLU A 92 38.23 10.74 68.66
N LEU A 93 37.78 11.84 68.04
CA LEU A 93 38.40 13.16 68.20
C LEU A 93 38.54 13.53 69.69
N TRP A 94 37.44 13.47 70.44
CA TRP A 94 37.44 13.81 71.86
C TRP A 94 38.28 12.86 72.71
N SER A 95 38.33 11.57 72.38
CA SER A 95 39.18 10.58 73.05
C SER A 95 40.67 10.90 72.84
N CYS A 96 41.05 11.23 71.61
CA CYS A 96 42.41 11.60 71.23
C CYS A 96 42.89 12.86 71.97
N ILE A 97 42.12 13.95 71.92
CA ILE A 97 42.57 15.19 72.57
C ILE A 97 42.55 15.10 74.10
N ARG A 98 41.64 14.30 74.70
CA ARG A 98 41.62 14.07 76.16
C ARG A 98 42.76 13.20 76.67
N SER A 99 43.32 12.30 75.85
CA SER A 99 44.54 11.56 76.22
C SER A 99 45.81 12.43 76.16
N GLY A 100 45.67 13.68 75.67
CA GLY A 100 46.78 14.62 75.49
C GLY A 100 47.49 14.49 74.14
N GLN A 101 46.91 13.76 73.19
CA GLN A 101 47.41 13.64 71.82
C GLN A 101 46.86 14.76 70.91
N VAL A 102 47.63 15.12 69.88
CA VAL A 102 47.20 16.07 68.85
C VAL A 102 46.28 15.37 67.87
N TRP A 103 45.11 15.95 67.60
CA TRP A 103 44.17 15.44 66.60
C TRP A 103 44.28 16.24 65.30
N ARG A 104 44.21 15.56 64.15
CA ARG A 104 44.18 16.16 62.81
C ARG A 104 43.07 15.53 61.98
N GLY A 105 42.35 16.34 61.21
CA GLY A 105 41.36 15.85 60.26
C GLY A 105 40.47 16.93 59.65
N GLU A 106 39.79 16.57 58.57
CA GLU A 106 38.88 17.45 57.84
C GLU A 106 37.47 17.42 58.46
N ILE A 107 36.97 18.59 58.88
CA ILE A 107 35.65 18.73 59.50
C ILE A 107 34.76 19.57 58.60
N ARG A 108 33.57 19.07 58.28
CA ARG A 108 32.50 19.85 57.68
C ARG A 108 31.70 20.54 58.78
N ASN A 109 31.64 21.85 58.74
CA ASN A 109 30.90 22.67 59.69
C ASN A 109 29.73 23.40 59.01
N ARG A 110 28.80 23.89 59.81
CA ARG A 110 27.67 24.72 59.38
C ARG A 110 27.80 26.11 59.99
N ALA A 111 27.81 27.12 59.14
CA ALA A 111 27.82 28.53 59.51
C ALA A 111 26.45 28.97 60.05
N LYS A 112 26.40 30.17 60.65
CA LYS A 112 25.19 30.75 61.25
C LYS A 112 24.01 30.85 60.28
N ASP A 113 24.27 31.18 59.02
CA ASP A 113 23.26 31.30 57.96
C ASP A 113 22.84 29.95 57.33
N GLY A 114 23.38 28.85 57.84
CA GLY A 114 23.12 27.50 57.33
C GLY A 114 24.08 27.03 56.23
N SER A 115 24.99 27.88 55.72
CA SER A 115 25.94 27.45 54.70
C SER A 115 26.95 26.45 55.26
N TYR A 116 27.36 25.46 54.46
CA TYR A 116 28.38 24.50 54.86
C TYR A 116 29.77 24.94 54.40
N TYR A 117 30.77 24.69 55.24
CA TYR A 117 32.17 24.92 54.91
C TYR A 117 33.02 23.78 55.45
N TRP A 118 34.16 23.54 54.79
CA TRP A 118 35.11 22.50 55.15
C TRP A 118 36.38 23.11 55.71
N VAL A 119 36.87 22.53 56.80
CA VAL A 119 38.11 22.96 57.42
C VAL A 119 39.03 21.77 57.68
N ASP A 120 40.27 21.86 57.22
CA ASP A 120 41.34 20.98 57.70
C ASP A 120 41.79 21.47 59.07
N THR A 121 41.61 20.65 60.10
CA THR A 121 41.68 21.06 61.50
C THR A 121 42.76 20.29 62.25
N THR A 122 43.63 21.03 62.94
CA THR A 122 44.55 20.51 63.96
C THR A 122 44.12 21.00 65.34
N ILE A 123 43.99 20.10 66.32
CA ILE A 123 43.62 20.42 67.71
C ILE A 123 44.74 19.96 68.64
N VAL A 124 45.31 20.90 69.38
CA VAL A 124 46.44 20.69 70.29
C VAL A 124 45.99 20.86 71.75
N PRO A 125 46.12 19.83 72.61
CA PRO A 125 45.85 19.94 74.04
C PRO A 125 47.03 20.56 74.80
N PHE A 126 46.74 21.43 75.77
CA PHE A 126 47.75 22.02 76.66
C PHE A 126 47.52 21.58 78.11
N LYS A 127 48.62 21.18 78.77
CA LYS A 127 48.61 20.65 80.14
C LYS A 127 49.14 21.68 81.14
N ASN A 128 48.61 21.67 82.36
CA ASN A 128 49.13 22.46 83.48
C ASN A 128 50.37 21.77 84.11
N GLN A 129 50.96 22.38 85.14
CA GLN A 129 52.12 21.81 85.85
C GLN A 129 51.84 20.47 86.55
N ALA A 130 50.57 20.14 86.81
CA ALA A 130 50.12 18.86 87.35
C ALA A 130 49.86 17.78 86.27
N GLY A 131 50.07 18.11 84.98
CA GLY A 131 49.86 17.19 83.86
C GLY A 131 48.41 17.11 83.35
N GLU A 132 47.50 17.90 83.91
CA GLU A 132 46.08 17.92 83.53
C GLU A 132 45.82 18.88 82.37
N ILE A 133 44.97 18.48 81.42
CA ILE A 133 44.61 19.33 80.27
C ILE A 133 43.72 20.46 80.75
N TYR A 134 44.10 21.71 80.50
CA TYR A 134 43.31 22.88 80.88
C TYR A 134 42.67 23.61 79.69
N GLN A 135 43.26 23.48 78.49
CA GLN A 135 42.73 24.11 77.27
C GLN A 135 43.09 23.31 76.01
N TYR A 136 42.35 23.57 74.93
CA TYR A 136 42.67 23.12 73.58
C TYR A 136 42.83 24.32 72.65
N VAL A 137 43.83 24.28 71.78
CA VAL A 137 44.01 25.26 70.70
C VAL A 137 43.71 24.55 69.38
N SER A 138 42.73 25.07 68.64
CA SER A 138 42.38 24.59 67.31
C SER A 138 42.86 25.57 66.25
N ILE A 139 43.54 25.03 65.24
CA ILE A 139 44.12 25.74 64.10
C ILE A 139 43.54 25.10 62.85
N ARG A 140 42.99 25.90 61.93
CA ARG A 140 42.31 25.38 60.75
C ARG A 140 42.53 26.17 59.47
N SER A 141 42.52 25.45 58.36
CA SER A 141 42.57 26.01 57.01
C SER A 141 41.25 25.72 56.28
N ASP A 142 40.70 26.71 55.58
CA ASP A 142 39.51 26.53 54.73
C ASP A 142 39.86 25.72 53.48
N ILE A 143 39.14 24.62 53.25
CA ILE A 143 39.32 23.73 52.09
C ILE A 143 38.03 23.58 51.28
N THR A 144 37.07 24.51 51.44
CA THR A 144 35.73 24.43 50.84
C THR A 144 35.77 24.40 49.31
N ALA A 145 36.54 25.30 48.68
CA ALA A 145 36.65 25.39 47.22
C ALA A 145 37.21 24.09 46.60
N ARG A 146 38.22 23.49 47.23
CA ARG A 146 38.81 22.21 46.80
C ARG A 146 37.75 21.09 46.78
N LYS A 147 36.95 20.98 47.84
CA LYS A 147 35.91 19.94 47.94
C LYS A 147 34.79 20.13 46.91
N GLN A 148 34.44 21.38 46.57
CA GLN A 148 33.42 21.65 45.54
C GLN A 148 33.86 21.20 44.14
N MET A 149 35.12 21.47 43.76
CA MET A 149 35.67 21.02 42.48
C MET A 149 35.75 19.48 42.38
N GLU A 150 36.16 18.81 43.46
CA GLU A 150 36.21 17.34 43.52
C GLU A 150 34.81 16.71 43.31
N ASP A 151 33.77 17.27 43.92
CA ASP A 151 32.39 16.77 43.80
C ASP A 151 31.79 17.07 42.41
N GLU A 152 32.09 18.24 41.82
CA GLU A 152 31.63 18.60 40.47
C GLU A 152 32.23 17.69 39.39
N LEU A 153 33.54 17.40 39.48
CA LEU A 153 34.22 16.51 38.55
C LEU A 153 33.60 15.11 38.56
N LYS A 154 33.40 14.53 39.75
CA LYS A 154 32.77 13.21 39.91
C LYS A 154 31.36 13.16 39.32
N ARG A 155 30.55 14.20 39.54
CA ARG A 155 29.19 14.28 38.99
C ARG A 155 29.18 14.41 37.48
N SER A 156 30.15 15.12 36.91
CA SER A 156 30.31 15.26 35.47
C SER A 156 30.65 13.91 34.81
N GLU A 157 31.64 13.18 35.35
CA GLU A 157 32.03 11.85 34.87
C GLU A 157 30.88 10.84 34.92
N GLU A 158 30.15 10.79 36.03
CA GLU A 158 29.02 9.88 36.21
C GLU A 158 27.86 10.21 35.26
N LYS A 159 27.60 11.51 35.04
CA LYS A 159 26.61 11.97 34.06
C LYS A 159 26.96 11.53 32.64
N TYR A 160 28.22 11.67 32.21
CA TYR A 160 28.64 11.25 30.86
C TYR A 160 28.57 9.73 30.69
N ARG A 161 28.95 8.95 31.70
CA ARG A 161 28.85 7.48 31.68
C ARG A 161 27.40 7.02 31.46
N ILE A 162 26.45 7.58 32.21
CA ILE A 162 25.03 7.22 32.10
C ILE A 162 24.45 7.57 30.71
N ILE A 163 24.84 8.70 30.11
CA ILE A 163 24.41 9.09 28.76
C ILE A 163 24.92 8.09 27.72
N ALA A 164 26.20 7.69 27.80
CA ALA A 164 26.78 6.73 26.88
C ALA A 164 26.17 5.31 27.04
N GLU A 165 25.78 4.91 28.25
CA GLU A 165 25.21 3.58 28.53
C GLU A 165 23.73 3.45 28.13
N ASN A 166 22.96 4.54 28.14
CA ASN A 166 21.53 4.55 27.83
C ASN A 166 21.20 4.97 26.40
N THR A 167 22.21 5.28 25.58
CA THR A 167 22.01 5.51 24.15
C THR A 167 21.81 4.17 23.43
N SER A 168 20.91 4.13 22.44
CA SER A 168 20.68 2.96 21.58
C SER A 168 21.81 2.75 20.58
N ASP A 169 22.39 3.84 20.10
CA ASP A 169 23.51 3.84 19.17
C ASP A 169 24.80 3.35 19.86
N ILE A 170 25.68 2.74 19.07
CA ILE A 170 27.02 2.33 19.49
C ILE A 170 27.93 3.54 19.39
N ILE A 171 28.60 3.88 20.48
CA ILE A 171 29.60 4.94 20.54
C ILE A 171 30.97 4.27 20.66
N SER A 172 31.83 4.49 19.69
CA SER A 172 33.19 3.98 19.73
C SER A 172 34.22 5.07 19.44
N ILE A 173 35.43 4.89 19.95
CA ILE A 173 36.57 5.75 19.64
C ILE A 173 37.65 4.87 19.08
N ILE A 174 38.15 5.19 17.88
CA ILE A 174 39.15 4.38 17.17
C ILE A 174 40.39 5.18 16.77
N ASN A 175 41.49 4.47 16.46
CA ASN A 175 42.61 5.01 15.71
C ASN A 175 42.34 4.97 14.18
N LEU A 176 43.34 5.34 13.38
CA LEU A 176 43.26 5.31 11.91
C LEU A 176 43.18 3.90 11.32
N ASP A 177 43.74 2.91 12.01
CA ASP A 177 43.80 1.51 11.59
C ASP A 177 42.52 0.74 11.97
N GLY A 178 41.59 1.39 12.68
CA GLY A 178 40.32 0.80 13.13
C GLY A 178 40.33 0.22 14.54
N ASP A 179 41.43 0.34 15.29
CA ASP A 179 41.54 -0.22 16.64
C ASP A 179 40.76 0.60 17.66
N PHE A 180 40.01 -0.08 18.54
CA PHE A 180 39.17 0.56 19.56
C PHE A 180 39.98 1.06 20.77
N PHE A 181 39.88 2.37 21.05
CA PHE A 181 40.21 2.97 22.35
C PHE A 181 39.06 2.89 23.34
N TYR A 182 37.83 2.91 22.83
CA TYR A 182 36.60 2.85 23.61
C TYR A 182 35.49 2.25 22.75
N LEU A 183 34.63 1.46 23.39
CA LEU A 183 33.44 0.89 22.78
C LEU A 183 32.34 0.86 23.84
N SER A 184 31.24 1.58 23.63
CA SER A 184 30.15 1.69 24.60
C SER A 184 29.38 0.37 24.72
N PRO A 185 28.97 -0.07 25.93
CA PRO A 185 28.27 -1.34 26.14
C PRO A 185 26.99 -1.55 25.32
N SER A 186 26.41 -0.49 24.73
CA SER A 186 25.29 -0.57 23.79
C SER A 186 25.55 -1.50 22.61
N TYR A 187 26.83 -1.72 22.24
CA TYR A 187 27.24 -2.71 21.23
C TYR A 187 26.67 -4.11 21.50
N LYS A 188 26.55 -4.53 22.77
CA LYS A 188 26.02 -5.84 23.17
C LYS A 188 24.53 -6.01 22.86
N ARG A 189 23.79 -4.89 22.84
CA ARG A 189 22.35 -4.88 22.50
C ARG A 189 22.16 -4.92 20.99
N VAL A 190 22.89 -4.06 20.27
CA VAL A 190 22.78 -3.94 18.81
C VAL A 190 23.31 -5.19 18.09
N TRP A 191 24.33 -5.85 18.64
CA TRP A 191 24.91 -7.07 18.05
C TRP A 191 24.40 -8.37 18.69
N GLU A 192 23.23 -8.33 19.34
CA GLU A 192 22.54 -9.48 19.95
C GLU A 192 23.46 -10.49 20.69
N HIS A 193 23.99 -10.13 21.87
CA HIS A 193 24.54 -11.04 22.90
C HIS A 193 25.39 -12.25 22.44
N ALA A 194 26.14 -12.16 21.35
CA ALA A 194 27.14 -13.15 20.94
C ALA A 194 28.50 -12.45 20.82
N VAL A 195 29.01 -11.99 21.97
CA VAL A 195 30.34 -11.39 22.06
C VAL A 195 31.22 -12.42 22.79
N PRO A 196 32.37 -12.84 22.21
CA PRO A 196 33.34 -13.66 22.91
C PRO A 196 33.82 -12.96 24.19
N ASP A 197 34.28 -13.72 25.19
CA ASP A 197 34.97 -13.15 26.35
C ASP A 197 36.31 -12.47 25.99
N GLU A 198 36.75 -12.54 24.72
CA GLU A 198 37.94 -11.87 24.20
C GLU A 198 37.69 -10.38 23.89
N GLU A 199 38.69 -9.56 24.19
CA GLU A 199 38.66 -8.11 23.94
C GLU A 199 38.53 -7.85 22.43
N ILE A 200 37.44 -7.21 22.01
CA ILE A 200 37.26 -6.74 20.63
C ILE A 200 38.28 -5.64 20.36
N HIS A 201 39.19 -5.86 19.39
CA HIS A 201 40.29 -4.95 19.14
C HIS A 201 40.08 -4.05 17.92
N ASN A 202 39.48 -4.53 16.83
CA ASN A 202 39.43 -3.79 15.56
C ASN A 202 38.04 -3.79 14.89
N LEU A 203 37.63 -2.64 14.37
CA LEU A 203 36.34 -2.43 13.71
C LEU A 203 36.18 -3.20 12.39
N PHE A 204 37.25 -3.33 11.59
CA PHE A 204 37.18 -3.94 10.25
C PHE A 204 36.92 -5.45 10.28
N GLU A 205 37.15 -6.11 11.43
CA GLU A 205 36.81 -7.53 11.62
C GLU A 205 35.31 -7.77 11.50
N TRP A 206 34.49 -6.75 11.77
CA TRP A 206 33.03 -6.84 11.79
C TRP A 206 32.40 -6.38 10.48
N ILE A 207 33.10 -5.56 9.69
CA ILE A 207 32.57 -5.07 8.42
C ILE A 207 32.65 -6.17 7.36
N VAL A 208 31.55 -6.37 6.63
CA VAL A 208 31.48 -7.27 5.47
C VAL A 208 32.57 -6.92 4.48
N GLU A 209 33.25 -7.93 3.92
CA GLU A 209 34.46 -7.75 3.10
C GLU A 209 34.28 -6.73 1.96
N ASP A 210 33.15 -6.81 1.25
CA ASP A 210 32.79 -5.89 0.15
C ASP A 210 32.66 -4.42 0.58
N ASP A 211 32.36 -4.15 1.85
CA ASP A 211 32.06 -2.80 2.35
C ASP A 211 33.28 -2.17 3.07
N ARG A 212 34.38 -2.94 3.25
CA ARG A 212 35.60 -2.47 3.96
C ARG A 212 36.26 -1.28 3.27
N ASP A 213 36.33 -1.29 1.94
CA ASP A 213 36.94 -0.22 1.15
C ASP A 213 36.19 1.11 1.31
N ILE A 214 34.86 1.04 1.32
CA ILE A 214 33.99 2.22 1.50
C ILE A 214 34.20 2.80 2.91
N PHE A 215 34.29 1.94 3.93
CA PHE A 215 34.51 2.40 5.29
C PHE A 215 35.93 2.94 5.53
N ALA A 216 36.95 2.30 4.95
CA ALA A 216 38.33 2.79 5.01
C ALA A 216 38.46 4.18 4.36
N TYR A 217 37.78 4.39 3.22
CA TYR A 217 37.68 5.71 2.60
C TYR A 217 37.04 6.74 3.55
N ALA A 218 35.95 6.37 4.23
CA ALA A 218 35.26 7.25 5.17
C ALA A 218 36.17 7.69 6.34
N ILE A 219 36.92 6.75 6.95
CA ILE A 219 37.91 7.03 7.99
C ILE A 219 38.97 8.01 7.47
N GLN A 220 39.57 7.71 6.31
CA GLN A 220 40.63 8.52 5.73
C GLN A 220 40.14 9.93 5.35
N HIS A 221 38.92 10.03 4.84
CA HIS A 221 38.30 11.31 4.51
C HIS A 221 38.07 12.14 5.77
N ALA A 222 37.48 11.58 6.83
CA ALA A 222 37.25 12.30 8.08
C ALA A 222 38.56 12.78 8.72
N PHE A 223 39.59 11.93 8.69
CA PHE A 223 40.93 12.26 9.20
C PHE A 223 41.59 13.41 8.41
N SER A 224 41.63 13.31 7.09
CA SER A 224 42.33 14.28 6.23
C SER A 224 41.61 15.62 6.11
N THR A 225 40.28 15.61 6.05
CA THR A 225 39.47 16.83 5.88
C THR A 225 39.11 17.52 7.19
N ARG A 226 39.27 16.83 8.33
CA ARG A 226 38.85 17.28 9.67
C ARG A 226 37.35 17.60 9.75
N LYS A 227 36.55 16.93 8.92
CA LYS A 227 35.09 17.07 8.88
C LYS A 227 34.43 15.75 9.20
N GLU A 228 33.19 15.84 9.67
CA GLU A 228 32.35 14.67 9.83
C GLU A 228 32.14 13.95 8.48
N TYR A 229 32.04 12.64 8.53
CA TYR A 229 31.66 11.81 7.38
C TYR A 229 30.68 10.74 7.82
N MET A 230 29.65 10.52 7.02
CA MET A 230 28.64 9.49 7.27
C MET A 230 28.81 8.38 6.26
N VAL A 231 28.82 7.14 6.73
CA VAL A 231 28.95 5.95 5.88
C VAL A 231 27.95 4.90 6.32
N GLU A 232 27.30 4.26 5.35
CA GLU A 232 26.50 3.07 5.57
C GLU A 232 27.30 1.84 5.18
N CYS A 233 27.33 0.82 6.03
CA CYS A 233 27.97 -0.45 5.74
C CYS A 233 27.24 -1.61 6.40
N ARG A 234 27.43 -2.78 5.82
CA ARG A 234 27.00 -4.05 6.38
C ARG A 234 28.04 -4.57 7.35
N ILE A 235 27.58 -5.05 8.49
CA ILE A 235 28.42 -5.73 9.47
C ILE A 235 27.92 -7.15 9.73
N ASN A 236 28.87 -8.05 9.91
CA ASN A 236 28.66 -9.43 10.29
C ASN A 236 28.42 -9.52 11.79
N THR A 237 27.36 -10.22 12.18
CA THR A 237 27.16 -10.67 13.55
C THR A 237 27.79 -12.05 13.75
N GLN A 238 28.07 -12.45 14.99
CA GLN A 238 28.60 -13.81 15.26
C GLN A 238 27.61 -14.95 14.93
N ARG A 239 26.34 -14.64 14.68
CA ARG A 239 25.34 -15.62 14.20
C ARG A 239 25.35 -15.81 12.69
N ASN A 240 26.28 -15.16 11.98
CA ASN A 240 26.34 -15.11 10.52
C ASN A 240 25.18 -14.32 9.87
N ASP A 241 24.44 -13.55 10.67
CA ASP A 241 23.44 -12.60 10.15
C ASP A 241 24.13 -11.28 9.79
N VAL A 242 23.67 -10.65 8.71
CA VAL A 242 24.17 -9.36 8.22
C VAL A 242 23.18 -8.27 8.62
N ILE A 243 23.68 -7.24 9.30
CA ILE A 243 22.88 -6.06 9.65
C ILE A 243 23.43 -4.81 8.95
N TRP A 244 22.53 -3.90 8.61
CA TRP A 244 22.89 -2.62 8.02
C TRP A 244 23.13 -1.60 9.11
N THR A 245 24.26 -0.91 9.03
CA THR A 245 24.60 0.15 9.98
C THR A 245 24.95 1.46 9.30
N GLU A 246 24.59 2.55 9.95
CA GLU A 246 24.97 3.92 9.57
C GLU A 246 25.93 4.45 10.64
N SER A 247 27.16 4.78 10.25
CA SER A 247 28.21 5.28 11.13
C SER A 247 28.55 6.73 10.79
N THR A 248 28.39 7.62 11.77
CA THR A 248 28.88 9.00 11.69
C THR A 248 30.26 9.09 12.35
N ILE A 249 31.27 9.47 11.57
CA ILE A 249 32.67 9.55 11.98
C ILE A 249 33.05 11.00 12.24
N ASN A 250 33.44 11.32 13.47
CA ASN A 250 33.83 12.65 13.92
C ASN A 250 35.30 12.69 14.38
N PRO A 251 36.15 13.55 13.80
CA PRO A 251 37.54 13.65 14.23
C PRO A 251 37.69 14.35 15.58
N ILE A 252 38.46 13.76 16.49
CA ILE A 252 38.86 14.35 17.77
C ILE A 252 40.24 14.99 17.60
N MET A 253 40.33 16.28 17.89
CA MET A 253 41.56 17.07 17.73
C MET A 253 42.25 17.34 19.08
N ASP A 254 43.58 17.45 19.05
CA ASP A 254 44.37 17.97 20.18
C ASP A 254 44.37 19.52 20.22
N GLU A 255 45.08 20.09 21.20
CA GLU A 255 45.24 21.55 21.37
C GLU A 255 45.98 22.22 20.18
N GLU A 256 46.72 21.44 19.38
CA GLU A 256 47.47 21.88 18.21
C GLU A 256 46.65 21.75 16.90
N GLY A 257 45.44 21.18 16.97
CA GLY A 257 44.53 21.00 15.84
C GLY A 257 44.83 19.77 14.99
N ASN A 258 45.61 18.82 15.48
CA ASN A 258 45.87 17.54 14.81
C ASN A 258 44.81 16.52 15.22
N VAL A 259 44.33 15.71 14.26
CA VAL A 259 43.38 14.63 14.56
C VAL A 259 44.13 13.51 15.27
N THR A 260 43.70 13.19 16.49
CA THR A 260 44.33 12.15 17.33
C THR A 260 43.54 10.85 17.33
N LYS A 261 42.21 10.94 17.25
CA LYS A 261 41.26 9.81 17.31
C LYS A 261 40.02 10.12 16.50
N LEU A 262 39.20 9.11 16.23
CA LEU A 262 37.90 9.26 15.59
C LEU A 262 36.80 8.76 16.52
N LEU A 263 35.78 9.58 16.75
CA LEU A 263 34.53 9.22 17.44
C LEU A 263 33.53 8.72 16.41
N LEU A 264 33.03 7.51 16.60
CA LEU A 264 32.00 6.92 15.75
C LEU A 264 30.70 6.82 16.55
N VAL A 265 29.61 7.25 15.93
CA VAL A 265 28.25 6.96 16.38
C VAL A 265 27.62 6.06 15.33
N THR A 266 27.41 4.80 15.67
CA THR A 266 26.92 3.76 14.77
C THR A 266 25.51 3.34 15.17
N ARG A 267 24.57 3.43 14.23
CA ARG A 267 23.16 3.07 14.40
C ARG A 267 22.81 1.88 13.52
N ASP A 268 21.99 0.97 14.05
CA ASP A 268 21.34 -0.07 13.26
C ASP A 268 20.21 0.53 12.42
N VAL A 269 20.28 0.33 11.11
CA VAL A 269 19.31 0.81 10.13
C VAL A 269 18.72 -0.34 9.31
N THR A 270 18.81 -1.58 9.81
CA THR A 270 18.32 -2.79 9.12
C THR A 270 16.84 -2.71 8.79
N ASP A 271 15.99 -2.36 9.76
CA ASP A 271 14.56 -2.16 9.53
C ASP A 271 14.30 -1.08 8.48
N ARG A 272 15.02 0.05 8.55
CA ARG A 272 14.91 1.13 7.56
C ARG A 272 15.23 0.63 6.16
N LYS A 273 16.31 -0.13 5.99
CA LYS A 273 16.72 -0.70 4.70
C LYS A 273 15.71 -1.72 4.17
N GLN A 274 15.22 -2.61 5.03
CA GLN A 274 14.18 -3.58 4.65
C GLN A 274 12.87 -2.88 4.24
N TYR A 275 12.46 -1.82 4.96
CA TYR A 275 11.31 -1.02 4.58
C TYR A 275 11.54 -0.26 3.27
N GLU A 276 12.72 0.31 3.04
CA GLU A 276 13.06 0.98 1.78
C GLU A 276 12.97 -0.01 0.60
N GLU A 277 13.53 -1.21 0.73
CA GLU A 277 13.44 -2.26 -0.29
C GLU A 277 11.99 -2.74 -0.49
N THR A 278 11.24 -2.94 0.59
CA THR A 278 9.84 -3.37 0.53
C THR A 278 8.97 -2.30 -0.11
N ILE A 279 9.16 -1.02 0.24
CA ILE A 279 8.45 0.12 -0.38
C ILE A 279 8.79 0.20 -1.86
N HIS A 280 10.07 0.06 -2.22
CA HIS A 280 10.48 0.03 -3.61
C HIS A 280 9.81 -1.12 -4.35
N HIS A 281 9.83 -2.33 -3.78
CA HIS A 281 9.19 -3.50 -4.35
C HIS A 281 7.67 -3.28 -4.53
N LEU A 282 6.94 -2.86 -3.49
CA LEU A 282 5.50 -2.56 -3.55
C LEU A 282 5.15 -1.42 -4.51
N ALA A 283 6.05 -0.46 -4.72
CA ALA A 283 5.83 0.64 -5.67
C ALA A 283 5.90 0.17 -7.13
N TYR A 284 6.59 -0.93 -7.42
CA TYR A 284 6.89 -1.41 -8.78
C TYR A 284 6.38 -2.82 -9.08
N HIS A 285 5.93 -3.58 -8.09
CA HIS A 285 5.42 -4.95 -8.23
C HIS A 285 4.00 -5.08 -7.65
N ASP A 286 3.25 -6.03 -8.18
CA ASP A 286 1.95 -6.46 -7.69
C ASP A 286 2.13 -7.34 -6.45
N ALA A 287 1.46 -6.98 -5.35
CA ALA A 287 1.67 -7.62 -4.06
C ALA A 287 1.22 -9.09 -4.01
N LEU A 288 0.34 -9.51 -4.92
CA LEU A 288 -0.19 -10.87 -4.96
C LEU A 288 0.64 -11.80 -5.85
N THR A 289 0.94 -11.35 -7.08
CA THR A 289 1.57 -12.18 -8.11
C THR A 289 3.08 -11.99 -8.22
N ASP A 290 3.65 -11.00 -7.51
CA ASP A 290 5.07 -10.59 -7.58
C ASP A 290 5.50 -10.04 -8.95
N LEU A 291 4.58 -10.01 -9.92
CA LEU A 291 4.81 -9.46 -11.24
C LEU A 291 4.99 -7.94 -11.18
N PRO A 292 5.71 -7.34 -12.15
CA PRO A 292 5.67 -5.90 -12.37
C PRO A 292 4.23 -5.35 -12.35
N ASN A 293 4.01 -4.24 -11.66
CA ASN A 293 2.75 -3.53 -11.70
C ASN A 293 2.69 -2.56 -12.90
N ARG A 294 1.55 -1.87 -13.08
CA ARG A 294 1.37 -0.88 -14.17
C ARG A 294 2.51 0.13 -14.25
N ARG A 295 3.00 0.62 -13.11
CA ARG A 295 4.05 1.66 -13.06
C ARG A 295 5.37 1.13 -13.61
N MET A 296 5.80 -0.05 -13.16
CA MET A 296 7.02 -0.69 -13.66
C MET A 296 6.89 -1.08 -15.13
N TYR A 297 5.74 -1.64 -15.52
CA TYR A 297 5.48 -2.03 -16.90
C TYR A 297 5.58 -0.84 -17.88
N VAL A 298 4.91 0.28 -17.57
CA VAL A 298 4.96 1.49 -18.42
C VAL A 298 6.39 2.05 -18.49
N GLN A 299 7.13 2.04 -17.38
CA GLN A 299 8.53 2.49 -17.35
C GLN A 299 9.42 1.59 -18.23
N GLN A 300 9.25 0.27 -18.16
CA GLN A 300 9.97 -0.69 -18.99
C GLN A 300 9.59 -0.55 -20.47
N LEU A 301 8.30 -0.46 -20.79
CA LEU A 301 7.79 -0.28 -22.14
C LEU A 301 8.31 1.02 -22.77
N THR A 302 8.36 2.12 -22.02
CA THR A 302 8.96 3.38 -22.48
C THR A 302 10.42 3.19 -22.87
N LYS A 303 11.19 2.47 -22.03
CA LYS A 303 12.61 2.19 -22.28
C LYS A 303 12.80 1.30 -23.51
N GLU A 304 12.00 0.25 -23.66
CA GLU A 304 12.09 -0.66 -24.80
C GLU A 304 11.63 0.00 -26.11
N MET A 305 10.60 0.85 -26.08
CA MET A 305 10.18 1.65 -27.25
C MET A 305 11.29 2.60 -27.71
N MET A 306 12.03 3.23 -26.79
CA MET A 306 13.19 4.05 -27.14
C MET A 306 14.30 3.24 -27.82
N GLN A 307 14.57 2.03 -27.32
CA GLN A 307 15.53 1.11 -27.95
C GLN A 307 15.04 0.66 -29.32
N ALA A 308 13.77 0.26 -29.42
CA ALA A 308 13.13 -0.18 -30.66
C ALA A 308 13.16 0.91 -31.73
N LYS A 309 12.91 2.17 -31.35
CA LYS A 309 13.05 3.33 -32.24
C LYS A 309 14.48 3.50 -32.75
N ARG A 310 15.49 3.27 -31.89
CA ARG A 310 16.91 3.40 -32.23
C ARG A 310 17.38 2.29 -33.17
N PHE A 311 16.90 1.05 -32.98
CA PHE A 311 17.31 -0.12 -33.75
C PHE A 311 16.33 -0.51 -34.87
N GLN A 312 15.26 0.27 -35.07
CA GLN A 312 14.18 -0.01 -36.02
C GLN A 312 13.58 -1.42 -35.84
N SER A 313 13.41 -1.85 -34.59
CA SER A 313 12.75 -3.11 -34.26
C SER A 313 11.29 -2.87 -33.90
N ASN A 314 10.47 -3.92 -34.04
CA ASN A 314 9.08 -3.90 -33.62
C ASN A 314 8.93 -4.53 -32.23
N LEU A 315 7.82 -4.23 -31.56
CA LEU A 315 7.41 -4.91 -30.33
C LEU A 315 5.89 -5.09 -30.34
N ALA A 316 5.39 -6.04 -29.57
CA ALA A 316 3.95 -6.26 -29.37
C ALA A 316 3.58 -6.06 -27.91
N VAL A 317 2.42 -5.42 -27.69
CA VAL A 317 1.76 -5.32 -26.40
C VAL A 317 0.51 -6.19 -26.46
N LEU A 318 0.47 -7.23 -25.63
CA LEU A 318 -0.68 -8.10 -25.47
C LEU A 318 -1.38 -7.73 -24.16
N PHE A 319 -2.66 -7.40 -24.21
CA PHE A 319 -3.51 -7.14 -23.06
C PHE A 319 -4.45 -8.33 -22.87
N LEU A 320 -4.49 -8.88 -21.66
CA LEU A 320 -5.09 -10.18 -21.38
C LEU A 320 -6.04 -10.09 -20.20
N ASP A 321 -7.18 -10.77 -20.31
CA ASP A 321 -8.19 -10.86 -19.27
C ASP A 321 -8.61 -12.31 -19.06
N LEU A 322 -8.74 -12.72 -17.79
CA LEU A 322 -9.20 -14.05 -17.45
C LEU A 322 -10.73 -14.11 -17.51
N ASP A 323 -11.25 -14.85 -18.49
CA ASP A 323 -12.68 -14.91 -18.72
C ASP A 323 -13.41 -15.54 -17.53
N ARG A 324 -14.48 -14.90 -17.09
CA ARG A 324 -15.34 -15.39 -15.99
C ARG A 324 -14.60 -15.52 -14.65
N PHE A 325 -13.51 -14.78 -14.44
CA PHE A 325 -12.84 -14.73 -13.14
C PHE A 325 -13.78 -14.36 -11.99
N LYS A 326 -14.71 -13.44 -12.23
CA LYS A 326 -15.75 -13.07 -11.25
C LYS A 326 -16.60 -14.27 -10.81
N ASP A 327 -16.95 -15.17 -11.72
CA ASP A 327 -17.76 -16.36 -11.39
C ASP A 327 -16.99 -17.29 -10.44
N VAL A 328 -15.65 -17.35 -10.55
CA VAL A 328 -14.78 -18.10 -9.64
C VAL A 328 -14.80 -17.47 -8.24
N ASN A 329 -14.63 -16.14 -8.15
CA ASN A 329 -14.71 -15.43 -6.87
C ASN A 329 -16.08 -15.59 -6.20
N ASP A 330 -17.16 -15.44 -6.97
CA ASP A 330 -18.53 -15.53 -6.46
C ASP A 330 -18.90 -16.96 -6.02
N SER A 331 -18.30 -17.99 -6.65
CA SER A 331 -18.58 -19.40 -6.35
C SER A 331 -17.69 -19.98 -5.24
N PHE A 332 -16.41 -19.61 -5.19
CA PHE A 332 -15.40 -20.26 -4.35
C PHE A 332 -14.69 -19.31 -3.37
N GLY A 333 -14.97 -18.01 -3.45
CA GLY A 333 -14.37 -16.99 -2.59
C GLY A 333 -13.08 -16.39 -3.15
N HIS A 334 -12.68 -15.26 -2.56
CA HIS A 334 -11.54 -14.48 -3.01
C HIS A 334 -10.19 -15.19 -2.84
N ASP A 335 -10.01 -16.03 -1.81
CA ASP A 335 -8.76 -16.77 -1.60
C ASP A 335 -8.47 -17.73 -2.77
N VAL A 336 -9.52 -18.38 -3.31
CA VAL A 336 -9.42 -19.26 -4.49
C VAL A 336 -9.15 -18.45 -5.76
N GLY A 337 -9.76 -17.27 -5.89
CA GLY A 337 -9.44 -16.32 -6.96
C GLY A 337 -7.97 -15.88 -6.92
N ASP A 338 -7.45 -15.59 -5.73
CA ASP A 338 -6.06 -15.18 -5.53
C ASP A 338 -5.08 -16.30 -5.92
N MET A 339 -5.38 -17.56 -5.54
CA MET A 339 -4.60 -18.73 -5.98
C MET A 339 -4.63 -18.89 -7.50
N LEU A 340 -5.78 -18.67 -8.14
CA LEU A 340 -5.92 -18.72 -9.58
C LEU A 340 -5.06 -17.66 -10.27
N LEU A 341 -5.03 -16.43 -9.74
CA LEU A 341 -4.19 -15.35 -10.26
C LEU A 341 -2.71 -15.64 -10.11
N ILE A 342 -2.28 -16.19 -8.96
CA ILE A 342 -0.90 -16.61 -8.72
C ILE A 342 -0.49 -17.70 -9.72
N GLU A 343 -1.35 -18.69 -9.94
CA GLU A 343 -1.07 -19.79 -10.88
C GLU A 343 -1.09 -19.30 -12.34
N ALA A 344 -2.02 -18.40 -12.70
CA ALA A 344 -2.04 -17.78 -14.01
C ALA A 344 -0.75 -16.99 -14.28
N ALA A 345 -0.28 -16.20 -13.31
CA ALA A 345 0.99 -15.48 -13.41
C ALA A 345 2.18 -16.42 -13.70
N LYS A 346 2.27 -17.55 -12.98
CA LYS A 346 3.31 -18.57 -13.23
C LYS A 346 3.23 -19.17 -14.62
N ARG A 347 2.03 -19.53 -15.09
CA ARG A 347 1.82 -20.09 -16.43
C ARG A 347 2.17 -19.08 -17.52
N LEU A 348 1.82 -17.81 -17.32
CA LEU A 348 2.18 -16.72 -18.24
C LEU A 348 3.70 -16.55 -18.29
N GLN A 349 4.40 -16.47 -17.16
CA GLN A 349 5.86 -16.37 -17.12
C GLN A 349 6.55 -17.53 -17.83
N ALA A 350 6.02 -18.76 -17.70
CA ALA A 350 6.56 -19.94 -18.37
C ALA A 350 6.42 -19.91 -19.90
N CYS A 351 5.54 -19.08 -20.45
CA CYS A 351 5.39 -18.92 -21.90
C CYS A 351 6.41 -17.98 -22.53
N LEU A 352 7.10 -17.16 -21.73
CA LEU A 352 7.86 -16.01 -22.22
C LEU A 352 9.32 -16.34 -22.49
N LYS A 353 9.91 -15.66 -23.47
CA LYS A 353 11.33 -15.78 -23.80
C LYS A 353 12.16 -14.79 -22.96
N PRO A 354 13.48 -15.02 -22.80
CA PRO A 354 14.36 -14.04 -22.18
C PRO A 354 14.27 -12.69 -22.90
N GLY A 355 13.87 -11.66 -22.17
CA GLY A 355 13.69 -10.31 -22.69
C GLY A 355 12.22 -9.87 -22.77
N ASP A 356 11.26 -10.80 -22.83
CA ASP A 356 9.84 -10.47 -22.72
C ASP A 356 9.47 -10.14 -21.27
N VAL A 357 8.40 -9.37 -21.08
CA VAL A 357 7.95 -8.93 -19.75
C VAL A 357 6.46 -9.19 -19.61
N VAL A 358 6.05 -9.81 -18.51
CA VAL A 358 4.65 -9.89 -18.07
C VAL A 358 4.45 -9.01 -16.85
N ALA A 359 3.30 -8.36 -16.78
CA ALA A 359 2.87 -7.51 -15.69
C ALA A 359 1.40 -7.80 -15.37
N ARG A 360 0.99 -7.45 -14.14
CA ARG A 360 -0.41 -7.44 -13.74
C ARG A 360 -0.83 -6.00 -13.47
N LEU A 361 -1.88 -5.54 -14.16
CA LEU A 361 -2.32 -4.14 -14.08
C LEU A 361 -3.35 -3.94 -12.97
N GLY A 362 -4.10 -4.98 -12.64
CA GLY A 362 -5.10 -5.01 -11.57
C GLY A 362 -6.16 -6.06 -11.86
N GLY A 363 -6.90 -6.50 -10.83
CA GLY A 363 -7.98 -7.49 -11.02
C GLY A 363 -7.50 -8.77 -11.73
N ASP A 364 -8.19 -9.14 -12.79
CA ASP A 364 -7.93 -10.25 -13.71
C ASP A 364 -7.12 -9.87 -14.96
N GLU A 365 -6.57 -8.66 -15.00
CA GLU A 365 -5.89 -8.08 -16.16
C GLU A 365 -4.36 -8.26 -16.10
N PHE A 366 -3.81 -8.90 -17.13
CA PHE A 366 -2.38 -9.07 -17.34
C PHE A 366 -1.95 -8.39 -18.65
N THR A 367 -0.71 -7.91 -18.71
CA THR A 367 -0.13 -7.40 -19.96
C THR A 367 1.23 -8.01 -20.22
N ILE A 368 1.49 -8.31 -21.48
CA ILE A 368 2.76 -8.85 -21.94
C ILE A 368 3.37 -7.92 -22.98
N MET A 369 4.63 -7.59 -22.79
CA MET A 369 5.48 -6.92 -23.76
C MET A 369 6.38 -7.97 -24.41
N GLN A 370 6.17 -8.22 -25.69
CA GLN A 370 7.02 -9.09 -26.50
C GLN A 370 8.02 -8.24 -27.28
N ASN A 371 9.30 -8.47 -27.02
CA ASN A 371 10.38 -7.65 -27.57
C ASN A 371 10.94 -8.22 -28.88
N GLN A 372 11.52 -7.34 -29.71
CA GLN A 372 12.22 -7.70 -30.95
C GLN A 372 11.38 -8.53 -31.93
N LEU A 373 10.11 -8.15 -32.11
CA LEU A 373 9.18 -8.84 -32.99
C LEU A 373 9.65 -8.77 -34.45
N GLN A 374 9.82 -9.91 -35.11
CA GLN A 374 10.17 -9.93 -36.54
C GLN A 374 8.94 -9.85 -37.43
N ASP A 375 7.89 -10.59 -37.06
CA ASP A 375 6.64 -10.66 -37.81
C ASP A 375 5.43 -10.80 -36.89
N ARG A 376 4.26 -10.40 -37.40
CA ARG A 376 2.97 -10.52 -36.71
C ARG A 376 2.65 -11.96 -36.29
N SER A 377 3.13 -12.95 -37.05
CA SER A 377 2.95 -14.37 -36.70
C SER A 377 3.58 -14.77 -35.36
N GLU A 378 4.64 -14.09 -34.91
CA GLU A 378 5.27 -14.37 -33.61
C GLU A 378 4.38 -13.95 -32.42
N ALA A 379 3.65 -12.84 -32.58
CA ALA A 379 2.68 -12.39 -31.58
C ALA A 379 1.44 -13.30 -31.56
N THR A 380 1.00 -13.75 -32.73
CA THR A 380 -0.05 -14.77 -32.85
C THR A 380 0.34 -16.07 -32.14
N ALA A 381 1.54 -16.59 -32.40
CA ALA A 381 2.01 -17.84 -31.79
C ALA A 381 2.10 -17.73 -30.25
N LEU A 382 2.54 -16.57 -29.74
CA LEU A 382 2.57 -16.32 -28.30
C LEU A 382 1.15 -16.26 -27.70
N ALA A 383 0.22 -15.58 -28.36
CA ALA A 383 -1.18 -15.51 -27.92
C ALA A 383 -1.83 -16.91 -27.87
N GLU A 384 -1.67 -17.72 -28.91
CA GLU A 384 -2.17 -19.10 -28.97
C GLU A 384 -1.54 -19.98 -27.88
N GLN A 385 -0.24 -19.85 -27.64
CA GLN A 385 0.46 -20.58 -26.59
C GLN A 385 -0.07 -20.21 -25.20
N ILE A 386 -0.29 -18.92 -24.94
CA ILE A 386 -0.85 -18.44 -23.67
C ILE A 386 -2.27 -18.99 -23.48
N MET A 387 -3.14 -18.84 -24.48
CA MET A 387 -4.49 -19.38 -24.44
C MET A 387 -4.49 -20.87 -24.13
N TYR A 388 -3.62 -21.64 -24.80
CA TYR A 388 -3.48 -23.07 -24.56
C TYR A 388 -3.06 -23.38 -23.11
N GLN A 389 -2.10 -22.66 -22.54
CA GLN A 389 -1.66 -22.90 -21.15
C GLN A 389 -2.74 -22.50 -20.11
N LEU A 390 -3.48 -21.43 -20.37
CA LEU A 390 -4.54 -20.97 -19.47
C LEU A 390 -5.82 -21.80 -19.59
N GLN A 391 -6.10 -22.43 -20.74
CA GLN A 391 -7.23 -23.37 -20.86
C GLN A 391 -7.00 -24.70 -20.13
N ARG A 392 -5.76 -25.02 -19.72
CA ARG A 392 -5.50 -26.22 -18.93
C ARG A 392 -6.17 -26.09 -17.55
N PRO A 393 -6.72 -27.17 -17.00
CA PRO A 393 -7.41 -27.11 -15.72
C PRO A 393 -6.53 -26.55 -14.60
N PHE A 394 -7.11 -25.70 -13.75
CA PHE A 394 -6.48 -25.20 -12.52
C PHE A 394 -6.91 -26.08 -11.35
N GLU A 395 -5.94 -26.66 -10.65
CA GLU A 395 -6.17 -27.39 -9.40
C GLU A 395 -6.05 -26.41 -8.23
N LEU A 396 -7.19 -26.03 -7.65
CA LEU A 396 -7.30 -25.03 -6.60
C LEU A 396 -8.01 -25.66 -5.39
N GLU A 397 -7.29 -25.92 -4.31
CA GLU A 397 -7.82 -26.55 -3.07
C GLU A 397 -8.69 -27.81 -3.29
N GLY A 398 -8.33 -28.65 -4.27
CA GLY A 398 -9.07 -29.87 -4.60
C GLY A 398 -10.27 -29.66 -5.54
N HIS A 399 -10.49 -28.44 -6.02
CA HIS A 399 -11.40 -28.12 -7.11
C HIS A 399 -10.65 -28.00 -8.43
N ILE A 400 -11.31 -28.39 -9.52
CA ILE A 400 -10.79 -28.23 -10.88
C ILE A 400 -11.59 -27.12 -11.55
N SER A 401 -10.94 -26.02 -11.90
CA SER A 401 -11.56 -24.91 -12.62
C SER A 401 -10.99 -24.79 -14.04
N ASN A 402 -11.88 -24.67 -15.02
CA ASN A 402 -11.52 -24.42 -16.41
C ASN A 402 -11.87 -22.97 -16.73
N ILE A 403 -10.86 -22.12 -16.86
CA ILE A 403 -11.02 -20.75 -17.31
C ILE A 403 -10.45 -20.61 -18.72
N SER A 404 -10.93 -19.62 -19.46
CA SER A 404 -10.33 -19.16 -20.71
C SER A 404 -9.74 -17.77 -20.51
N CYS A 405 -9.08 -17.25 -21.55
CA CYS A 405 -8.68 -15.86 -21.57
C CYS A 405 -9.03 -15.21 -22.91
N SER A 406 -9.25 -13.90 -22.86
CA SER A 406 -9.37 -13.03 -24.03
C SER A 406 -8.10 -12.19 -24.14
N ILE A 407 -7.59 -11.99 -25.37
CA ILE A 407 -6.33 -11.27 -25.62
C ILE A 407 -6.50 -10.19 -26.69
N GLY A 408 -6.14 -8.95 -26.39
CA GLY A 408 -6.01 -7.88 -27.38
C GLY A 408 -4.55 -7.57 -27.67
N ILE A 409 -4.20 -7.35 -28.95
CA ILE A 409 -2.80 -7.18 -29.37
C ILE A 409 -2.62 -5.84 -30.10
N ALA A 410 -1.66 -5.02 -29.67
CA ALA A 410 -1.23 -3.82 -30.39
C ALA A 410 0.27 -3.89 -30.73
N LEU A 411 0.63 -3.44 -31.92
CA LEU A 411 1.99 -3.51 -32.46
C LEU A 411 2.65 -2.12 -32.50
N TYR A 412 3.86 -2.00 -31.99
CA TYR A 412 4.69 -0.82 -32.22
C TYR A 412 5.61 -1.06 -33.42
N PRO A 413 5.81 -0.06 -34.31
CA PRO A 413 5.28 1.31 -34.25
C PRO A 413 3.93 1.53 -34.96
N GLN A 414 3.33 0.49 -35.52
CA GLN A 414 2.14 0.59 -36.39
C GLN A 414 0.91 1.16 -35.65
N ASP A 415 0.67 0.65 -34.45
CA ASP A 415 -0.51 0.90 -33.64
C ASP A 415 -0.19 1.86 -32.49
N GLY A 416 0.87 2.66 -32.54
CA GLY A 416 1.13 3.69 -31.53
C GLY A 416 2.59 4.08 -31.39
N ASP A 417 2.86 5.28 -30.88
CA ASP A 417 4.21 5.81 -30.69
C ASP A 417 4.57 6.10 -29.22
N ASN A 418 3.63 5.89 -28.29
CA ASN A 418 3.82 5.99 -26.86
C ASN A 418 3.15 4.83 -26.11
N PRO A 419 3.60 4.52 -24.86
CA PRO A 419 3.09 3.37 -24.10
C PRO A 419 1.58 3.38 -23.84
N GLU A 420 1.02 4.55 -23.54
CA GLU A 420 -0.40 4.68 -23.18
C GLU A 420 -1.30 4.42 -24.40
N ASP A 421 -0.91 4.88 -25.60
CA ASP A 421 -1.64 4.59 -26.83
C ASP A 421 -1.62 3.08 -27.17
N LEU A 422 -0.48 2.41 -27.02
CA LEU A 422 -0.38 0.96 -27.25
C LEU A 422 -1.23 0.17 -26.27
N LEU A 423 -1.19 0.52 -24.99
CA LEU A 423 -2.02 -0.10 -23.96
C LEU A 423 -3.51 0.11 -24.25
N LYS A 424 -3.92 1.34 -24.55
CA LYS A 424 -5.31 1.68 -24.91
C LYS A 424 -5.78 0.86 -26.12
N ARG A 425 -4.96 0.77 -27.16
CA ARG A 425 -5.32 0.06 -28.41
C ARG A 425 -5.35 -1.45 -28.23
N ALA A 426 -4.46 -2.01 -27.41
CA ALA A 426 -4.51 -3.41 -27.03
C ALA A 426 -5.78 -3.72 -26.21
N ASP A 427 -6.16 -2.84 -25.28
CA ASP A 427 -7.41 -2.97 -24.52
C ASP A 427 -8.67 -2.91 -25.43
N MET A 428 -8.67 -2.04 -26.44
CA MET A 428 -9.77 -1.98 -27.42
C MET A 428 -9.89 -3.26 -28.26
N ALA A 429 -8.77 -3.87 -28.61
CA ALA A 429 -8.76 -5.18 -29.28
C ALA A 429 -9.29 -6.27 -28.34
N LEU A 430 -8.88 -6.26 -27.08
CA LEU A 430 -9.34 -7.19 -26.04
C LEU A 430 -10.86 -7.10 -25.86
N TYR A 431 -11.38 -5.88 -25.78
CA TYR A 431 -12.81 -5.65 -25.69
C TYR A 431 -13.57 -6.24 -26.88
N THR A 432 -13.03 -6.08 -28.09
CA THR A 432 -13.61 -6.65 -29.30
C THR A 432 -13.68 -8.17 -29.23
N VAL A 433 -12.65 -8.84 -28.71
CA VAL A 433 -12.67 -10.29 -28.45
C VAL A 433 -13.78 -10.66 -27.47
N LYS A 434 -13.89 -9.93 -26.34
CA LYS A 434 -14.93 -10.19 -25.33
C LYS A 434 -16.34 -10.08 -25.92
N SER A 435 -16.57 -9.11 -26.80
CA SER A 435 -17.88 -8.91 -27.46
C SER A 435 -18.25 -10.02 -28.46
N ARG A 436 -17.26 -10.74 -29.01
CA ARG A 436 -17.47 -11.83 -29.99
C ARG A 436 -17.65 -13.22 -29.35
N GLY A 437 -17.75 -13.29 -28.03
CA GLY A 437 -17.96 -14.56 -27.31
C GLY A 437 -16.80 -14.99 -26.40
N LYS A 438 -15.79 -14.14 -26.17
CA LYS A 438 -14.61 -14.41 -25.33
C LYS A 438 -13.73 -15.54 -25.89
N ASN A 439 -12.72 -15.97 -25.13
CA ASN A 439 -11.81 -17.08 -25.49
C ASN A 439 -11.19 -16.95 -26.88
N GLY A 440 -10.46 -15.86 -27.11
CA GLY A 440 -9.88 -15.56 -28.41
C GLY A 440 -8.76 -14.54 -28.30
N TYR A 441 -8.18 -14.20 -29.45
CA TYR A 441 -7.33 -13.04 -29.57
C TYR A 441 -7.72 -12.23 -30.80
N ASP A 442 -7.47 -10.92 -30.76
CA ASP A 442 -7.57 -10.06 -31.95
C ASP A 442 -6.49 -8.96 -31.89
N PHE A 443 -6.10 -8.47 -33.06
CA PHE A 443 -5.20 -7.34 -33.15
C PHE A 443 -6.01 -6.05 -33.23
N PHE A 444 -5.42 -4.96 -32.76
CA PHE A 444 -6.00 -3.65 -32.94
C PHE A 444 -6.22 -3.36 -34.42
N ASP A 445 -7.44 -2.95 -34.74
CA ASP A 445 -7.81 -2.42 -36.05
C ASP A 445 -8.38 -1.01 -35.83
N PRO A 446 -7.97 0.01 -36.61
CA PRO A 446 -8.47 1.38 -36.45
C PRO A 446 -10.00 1.50 -36.49
N THR A 447 -10.71 0.58 -37.17
CA THR A 447 -12.18 0.55 -37.17
C THR A 447 -12.78 0.24 -35.79
N MET A 448 -12.02 -0.39 -34.88
CA MET A 448 -12.42 -0.65 -33.50
C MET A 448 -12.56 0.64 -32.69
N GLU A 449 -11.74 1.67 -32.98
CA GLU A 449 -11.82 2.98 -32.32
C GLU A 449 -13.09 3.72 -32.71
N THR A 450 -13.42 3.72 -34.00
CA THR A 450 -14.69 4.26 -34.49
C THR A 450 -15.88 3.51 -33.88
N LYS A 451 -15.86 2.17 -33.84
CA LYS A 451 -16.96 1.37 -33.27
C LYS A 451 -17.15 1.60 -31.77
N SER A 452 -16.05 1.72 -31.01
CA SER A 452 -16.12 1.96 -29.57
C SER A 452 -16.70 3.34 -29.26
N LEU A 453 -16.28 4.37 -30.01
CA LEU A 453 -16.84 5.72 -29.88
C LEU A 453 -18.32 5.78 -30.33
N GLU A 454 -18.66 5.17 -31.46
CA GLU A 454 -20.05 5.05 -31.94
C GLU A 454 -20.93 4.41 -30.87
N ARG A 455 -20.45 3.33 -30.23
CA ARG A 455 -21.18 2.63 -29.17
C ARG A 455 -21.42 3.52 -27.93
N ILE A 456 -20.40 4.23 -27.44
CA ILE A 456 -20.54 5.14 -26.28
C ILE A 456 -21.54 6.26 -26.59
N LEU A 457 -21.49 6.82 -27.80
CA LEU A 457 -22.44 7.84 -28.23
C LEU A 457 -23.86 7.26 -28.31
N MET A 458 -24.03 6.08 -28.91
CA MET A 458 -25.32 5.39 -29.00
C MET A 458 -25.89 5.08 -27.61
N GLU A 459 -25.08 4.62 -26.66
CA GLU A 459 -25.53 4.34 -25.30
C GLU A 459 -26.07 5.61 -24.61
N ASN A 460 -25.35 6.72 -24.73
CA ASN A 460 -25.76 8.00 -24.14
C ASN A 460 -27.04 8.56 -24.77
N GLU A 461 -27.17 8.48 -26.10
CA GLU A 461 -28.35 8.98 -26.81
C GLU A 461 -29.55 8.04 -26.65
N MET A 462 -29.35 6.73 -26.54
CA MET A 462 -30.43 5.76 -26.40
C MET A 462 -31.23 5.98 -25.10
N ARG A 463 -30.55 6.40 -24.02
CA ARG A 463 -31.22 6.75 -22.76
C ARG A 463 -32.18 7.92 -22.94
N LYS A 464 -31.78 8.95 -23.70
CA LYS A 464 -32.64 10.11 -24.02
C LYS A 464 -33.75 9.73 -25.00
N ALA A 465 -33.47 8.84 -25.94
CA ALA A 465 -34.39 8.42 -27.00
C ALA A 465 -35.67 7.77 -26.46
N ILE A 466 -35.57 6.99 -25.38
CA ILE A 466 -36.73 6.36 -24.72
C ILE A 466 -37.65 7.44 -24.12
N GLU A 467 -37.08 8.47 -23.48
CA GLU A 467 -37.85 9.56 -22.86
C GLU A 467 -38.43 10.54 -23.89
N GLN A 468 -37.78 10.69 -25.05
CA GLN A 468 -38.15 11.65 -26.09
C GLN A 468 -38.98 11.03 -27.23
N GLU A 469 -39.51 9.81 -27.04
CA GLU A 469 -40.37 9.12 -28.02
C GLU A 469 -39.73 8.99 -29.42
N GLN A 470 -38.41 8.76 -29.48
CA GLN A 470 -37.68 8.65 -30.75
C GLN A 470 -37.76 7.26 -31.40
N PHE A 471 -38.47 6.32 -30.80
CA PHE A 471 -38.67 4.98 -31.34
C PHE A 471 -39.98 4.91 -32.13
N GLN A 472 -39.96 4.15 -33.22
CA GLN A 472 -41.12 3.85 -34.06
C GLN A 472 -41.18 2.36 -34.36
N ILE A 473 -42.38 1.85 -34.63
CA ILE A 473 -42.58 0.46 -35.06
C ILE A 473 -42.86 0.44 -36.57
N TYR A 474 -42.08 -0.36 -37.26
CA TYR A 474 -42.28 -0.71 -38.65
C TYR A 474 -42.85 -2.13 -38.70
N TYR A 475 -43.63 -2.44 -39.72
CA TYR A 475 -44.30 -3.72 -39.88
C TYR A 475 -43.87 -4.38 -41.18
N GLN A 476 -43.45 -5.64 -41.11
CA GLN A 476 -43.14 -6.44 -42.29
C GLN A 476 -44.17 -7.56 -42.45
N PRO A 477 -44.80 -7.72 -43.62
CA PRO A 477 -45.86 -8.71 -43.80
C PRO A 477 -45.28 -10.14 -43.86
N LYS A 478 -46.01 -11.07 -43.26
CA LYS A 478 -45.80 -12.53 -43.35
C LYS A 478 -46.79 -13.10 -44.35
N ILE A 479 -46.29 -13.85 -45.32
CA ILE A 479 -47.07 -14.31 -46.48
C ILE A 479 -47.11 -15.84 -46.49
N ASP A 480 -48.30 -16.39 -46.74
CA ASP A 480 -48.45 -17.77 -47.20
C ASP A 480 -47.98 -17.82 -48.66
N ILE A 481 -46.87 -18.51 -48.91
CA ILE A 481 -46.20 -18.59 -50.20
C ILE A 481 -47.08 -19.36 -51.22
N ALA A 482 -47.92 -20.29 -50.76
CA ALA A 482 -48.80 -21.07 -51.62
C ALA A 482 -50.00 -20.24 -52.11
N THR A 483 -50.64 -19.48 -51.22
CA THR A 483 -51.84 -18.70 -51.54
C THR A 483 -51.56 -17.23 -51.88
N SER A 484 -50.35 -16.76 -51.62
CA SER A 484 -49.96 -15.34 -51.65
C SER A 484 -50.79 -14.47 -50.71
N ALA A 485 -51.48 -15.05 -49.73
CA ALA A 485 -52.26 -14.31 -48.76
C ALA A 485 -51.39 -13.89 -47.56
N MET A 486 -51.67 -12.71 -47.02
CA MET A 486 -51.07 -12.26 -45.77
C MET A 486 -51.62 -13.04 -44.57
N THR A 487 -50.73 -13.60 -43.76
CA THR A 487 -51.06 -14.40 -42.56
C THR A 487 -50.81 -13.64 -41.26
N GLY A 488 -49.94 -12.63 -41.30
CA GLY A 488 -49.58 -11.81 -40.16
C GLY A 488 -48.54 -10.77 -40.53
N MET A 489 -47.91 -10.20 -39.53
CA MET A 489 -46.84 -9.21 -39.69
C MET A 489 -45.89 -9.24 -38.49
N GLU A 490 -44.64 -8.93 -38.74
CA GLU A 490 -43.62 -8.76 -37.70
C GLU A 490 -43.47 -7.27 -37.35
N ALA A 491 -43.53 -6.95 -36.07
CA ALA A 491 -43.30 -5.63 -35.52
C ALA A 491 -41.79 -5.42 -35.27
N LEU A 492 -41.22 -4.52 -36.03
CA LEU A 492 -39.79 -4.23 -36.08
C LEU A 492 -39.52 -2.81 -35.59
N VAL A 493 -38.90 -2.69 -34.43
CA VAL A 493 -38.53 -1.37 -33.87
C VAL A 493 -37.52 -0.65 -34.78
N ARG A 494 -37.63 0.68 -34.87
CA ARG A 494 -36.68 1.56 -35.54
C ARG A 494 -36.41 2.75 -34.63
N TRP A 495 -35.16 3.14 -34.51
CA TRP A 495 -34.80 4.35 -33.78
C TRP A 495 -34.63 5.50 -34.76
N VAL A 496 -35.54 6.47 -34.70
CA VAL A 496 -35.53 7.65 -35.55
C VAL A 496 -34.78 8.77 -34.84
N HIS A 497 -33.47 8.83 -35.05
CA HIS A 497 -32.61 9.82 -34.42
C HIS A 497 -32.65 11.16 -35.18
N PRO A 498 -32.77 12.32 -34.49
CA PRO A 498 -32.89 13.63 -35.14
C PRO A 498 -31.74 13.97 -36.10
N GLU A 499 -30.51 13.58 -35.75
CA GLU A 499 -29.30 13.91 -36.53
C GLU A 499 -28.79 12.75 -37.39
N LEU A 500 -29.01 11.51 -36.95
CA LEU A 500 -28.42 10.30 -37.56
C LEU A 500 -29.41 9.57 -38.48
N GLY A 501 -30.66 10.04 -38.54
CA GLY A 501 -31.73 9.39 -39.29
C GLY A 501 -32.16 8.08 -38.63
N ILE A 502 -32.60 7.13 -39.45
CA ILE A 502 -33.12 5.84 -38.97
C ILE A 502 -31.94 4.91 -38.65
N ILE A 503 -31.78 4.59 -37.37
CA ILE A 503 -30.79 3.64 -36.87
C ILE A 503 -31.43 2.24 -36.84
N PRO A 504 -30.80 1.22 -37.45
CA PRO A 504 -31.34 -0.14 -37.52
C PRO A 504 -31.17 -0.91 -36.19
N PRO A 505 -32.05 -1.88 -35.87
CA PRO A 505 -32.03 -2.66 -34.62
C PRO A 505 -30.70 -3.30 -34.28
N ASN A 506 -30.03 -3.90 -35.28
CA ASN A 506 -28.75 -4.58 -35.10
C ASN A 506 -27.63 -3.65 -34.56
N ARG A 507 -27.79 -2.32 -34.64
CA ARG A 507 -26.85 -1.36 -34.05
C ARG A 507 -27.13 -1.00 -32.60
N PHE A 508 -28.40 -0.99 -32.16
CA PHE A 508 -28.75 -0.50 -30.82
C PHE A 508 -29.35 -1.55 -29.88
N ILE A 509 -29.95 -2.64 -30.38
CA ILE A 509 -30.51 -3.71 -29.54
C ILE A 509 -29.43 -4.39 -28.67
N PRO A 510 -28.23 -4.74 -29.19
CA PRO A 510 -27.18 -5.31 -28.33
C PRO A 510 -26.79 -4.38 -27.18
N ILE A 511 -26.72 -3.06 -27.45
CA ILE A 511 -26.42 -2.05 -26.42
C ILE A 511 -27.55 -1.99 -25.38
N ALA A 512 -28.80 -2.04 -25.84
CA ALA A 512 -29.97 -2.07 -24.97
C ALA A 512 -29.97 -3.30 -24.05
N GLU A 513 -29.60 -4.45 -24.58
CA GLU A 513 -29.52 -5.70 -23.84
C GLU A 513 -28.43 -5.67 -22.79
N GLU A 514 -27.24 -5.18 -23.11
CA GLU A 514 -26.12 -5.11 -22.17
C GLU A 514 -26.39 -4.11 -21.03
N THR A 515 -26.92 -2.93 -21.37
CA THR A 515 -27.21 -1.84 -20.41
C THR A 515 -28.49 -2.07 -19.61
N GLY A 516 -29.34 -3.03 -20.01
CA GLY A 516 -30.64 -3.29 -19.41
C GLY A 516 -31.77 -2.38 -19.89
N MET A 517 -31.51 -1.44 -20.80
CA MET A 517 -32.53 -0.58 -21.42
C MET A 517 -33.54 -1.38 -22.26
N ILE A 518 -33.20 -2.61 -22.67
CA ILE A 518 -34.09 -3.49 -23.44
C ILE A 518 -35.40 -3.81 -22.70
N LEU A 519 -35.41 -3.77 -21.36
CA LEU A 519 -36.62 -4.06 -20.58
C LEU A 519 -37.70 -2.99 -20.81
N ALA A 520 -37.33 -1.72 -20.65
CA ALA A 520 -38.24 -0.58 -20.87
C ALA A 520 -38.62 -0.45 -22.35
N LEU A 521 -37.66 -0.63 -23.25
CA LEU A 521 -37.92 -0.57 -24.69
C LEU A 521 -38.86 -1.71 -25.13
N GLY A 522 -38.65 -2.93 -24.64
CA GLY A 522 -39.45 -4.08 -25.01
C GLY A 522 -40.91 -4.00 -24.53
N GLU A 523 -41.14 -3.47 -23.31
CA GLU A 523 -42.50 -3.16 -22.82
C GLU A 523 -43.20 -2.16 -23.75
N TRP A 524 -42.50 -1.08 -24.14
CA TRP A 524 -43.04 -0.10 -25.08
C TRP A 524 -43.36 -0.72 -26.45
N ILE A 525 -42.47 -1.55 -26.99
CA ILE A 525 -42.68 -2.23 -28.28
C ILE A 525 -43.93 -3.12 -28.22
N LEU A 526 -44.04 -3.96 -27.19
CA LEU A 526 -45.19 -4.86 -27.01
C LEU A 526 -46.50 -4.07 -26.93
N LYS A 527 -46.52 -2.99 -26.15
CA LYS A 527 -47.69 -2.15 -25.96
C LYS A 527 -48.14 -1.48 -27.25
N GLN A 528 -47.22 -0.88 -28.00
CA GLN A 528 -47.55 -0.21 -29.26
C GLN A 528 -47.97 -1.22 -30.34
N ALA A 529 -47.30 -2.38 -30.44
CA ALA A 529 -47.66 -3.42 -31.41
C ALA A 529 -49.06 -3.99 -31.14
N CYS A 530 -49.39 -4.30 -29.88
CA CYS A 530 -50.72 -4.82 -29.53
C CYS A 530 -51.82 -3.78 -29.79
N LYS A 531 -51.58 -2.53 -29.40
CA LYS A 531 -52.54 -1.43 -29.61
C LYS A 531 -52.79 -1.17 -31.09
N GLN A 532 -51.73 -1.12 -31.90
CA GLN A 532 -51.87 -0.91 -33.34
C GLN A 532 -52.57 -2.10 -34.02
N ASN A 533 -52.24 -3.33 -33.64
CA ASN A 533 -52.93 -4.50 -34.18
C ASN A 533 -54.43 -4.50 -33.86
N LYS A 534 -54.81 -4.05 -32.65
CA LYS A 534 -56.23 -3.89 -32.31
C LYS A 534 -56.94 -2.89 -33.22
N ILE A 535 -56.30 -1.75 -33.54
CA ILE A 535 -56.84 -0.74 -34.44
C ILE A 535 -57.11 -1.36 -35.83
N TRP A 536 -56.18 -2.17 -36.34
CA TRP A 536 -56.37 -2.90 -37.61
C TRP A 536 -57.50 -3.93 -37.54
N HIS A 537 -57.65 -4.64 -36.42
CA HIS A 537 -58.77 -5.56 -36.23
C HIS A 537 -60.11 -4.83 -36.24
N ASP A 538 -60.19 -3.65 -35.62
CA ASP A 538 -61.40 -2.82 -35.63
C ASP A 538 -61.72 -2.25 -37.04
N GLN A 539 -60.72 -2.16 -37.92
CA GLN A 539 -60.88 -1.83 -39.33
C GLN A 539 -61.21 -3.05 -40.22
N GLY A 540 -61.23 -4.26 -39.66
CA GLY A 540 -61.58 -5.50 -40.35
C GLY A 540 -60.39 -6.36 -40.80
N TYR A 541 -59.15 -5.94 -40.52
CA TYR A 541 -57.93 -6.71 -40.82
C TYR A 541 -57.58 -7.60 -39.64
N THR A 542 -58.01 -8.87 -39.68
CA THR A 542 -57.75 -9.82 -38.60
C THR A 542 -56.43 -10.56 -38.85
N LEU A 543 -55.31 -9.93 -38.45
CA LEU A 543 -53.96 -10.44 -38.65
C LEU A 543 -53.22 -10.66 -37.32
N LYS A 544 -52.26 -11.58 -37.32
CA LYS A 544 -51.38 -11.80 -36.17
C LYS A 544 -50.21 -10.81 -36.20
N VAL A 545 -49.84 -10.28 -35.04
CA VAL A 545 -48.62 -9.47 -34.89
C VAL A 545 -47.57 -10.25 -34.12
N SER A 546 -46.35 -10.30 -34.66
CA SER A 546 -45.22 -10.97 -34.04
C SER A 546 -44.26 -9.93 -33.46
N VAL A 547 -43.82 -10.13 -32.22
CA VAL A 547 -42.95 -9.20 -31.50
C VAL A 547 -41.73 -9.95 -30.98
N ASN A 548 -40.54 -9.43 -31.30
CA ASN A 548 -39.28 -9.96 -30.81
C ASN A 548 -39.10 -9.73 -29.31
N LEU A 549 -38.66 -10.77 -28.60
CA LEU A 549 -38.42 -10.79 -27.17
C LEU A 549 -36.97 -11.22 -26.87
N SER A 550 -36.20 -10.33 -26.23
CA SER A 550 -34.82 -10.65 -25.85
C SER A 550 -34.77 -11.73 -24.75
N ALA A 551 -33.69 -12.49 -24.72
CA ALA A 551 -33.47 -13.45 -23.62
C ALA A 551 -33.46 -12.77 -22.24
N ARG A 552 -32.95 -11.54 -22.14
CA ARG A 552 -32.92 -10.79 -20.88
C ARG A 552 -34.32 -10.47 -20.35
N GLN A 553 -35.29 -10.23 -21.23
CA GLN A 553 -36.69 -10.01 -20.84
C GLN A 553 -37.38 -11.29 -20.33
N ILE A 554 -37.04 -12.47 -20.85
CA ILE A 554 -37.62 -13.75 -20.39
C ILE A 554 -37.35 -13.99 -18.91
N TYR A 555 -36.18 -13.57 -18.42
CA TYR A 555 -35.80 -13.70 -17.02
C TYR A 555 -36.31 -12.55 -16.12
N GLN A 556 -37.10 -11.62 -16.67
CA GLN A 556 -37.76 -10.58 -15.90
C GLN A 556 -38.91 -11.20 -15.07
N LYS A 557 -38.92 -10.93 -13.76
CA LYS A 557 -39.85 -11.56 -12.81
C LYS A 557 -41.32 -11.30 -13.10
N ASP A 558 -41.64 -10.14 -13.66
CA ASP A 558 -42.99 -9.63 -13.90
C ASP A 558 -43.42 -9.66 -15.37
N LEU A 559 -42.65 -10.31 -16.26
CA LEU A 559 -42.93 -10.37 -17.71
C LEU A 559 -44.36 -10.87 -18.00
N VAL A 560 -44.77 -11.98 -17.39
CA VAL A 560 -46.05 -12.63 -17.67
C VAL A 560 -47.23 -11.73 -17.25
N GLU A 561 -47.14 -11.07 -16.10
CA GLU A 561 -48.18 -10.14 -15.64
C GLU A 561 -48.21 -8.88 -16.52
N MET A 562 -47.03 -8.33 -16.87
CA MET A 562 -46.95 -7.20 -17.80
C MET A 562 -47.61 -7.49 -19.15
N ILE A 563 -47.39 -8.68 -19.73
CA ILE A 563 -48.05 -9.07 -20.99
C ILE A 563 -49.57 -9.16 -20.82
N LYS A 564 -50.07 -9.71 -19.71
CA LYS A 564 -51.51 -9.77 -19.44
C LYS A 564 -52.11 -8.36 -19.34
N ASP A 565 -51.44 -7.46 -18.64
CA ASP A 565 -51.88 -6.07 -18.48
C ASP A 565 -51.93 -5.36 -19.85
N ILE A 566 -50.90 -5.52 -20.68
CA ILE A 566 -50.88 -4.95 -22.04
C ILE A 566 -52.02 -5.50 -22.91
N LEU A 567 -52.29 -6.81 -22.86
CA LEU A 567 -53.38 -7.41 -23.63
C LEU A 567 -54.76 -6.92 -23.15
N GLN A 568 -54.93 -6.74 -21.84
CA GLN A 568 -56.15 -6.15 -21.27
C GLN A 568 -56.31 -4.69 -21.67
N GLU A 569 -55.27 -3.87 -21.56
CA GLU A 569 -55.28 -2.45 -21.93
C GLU A 569 -55.54 -2.23 -23.42
N SER A 570 -54.94 -3.06 -24.28
CA SER A 570 -55.11 -3.00 -25.74
C SER A 570 -56.40 -3.67 -26.22
N ASN A 571 -57.06 -4.46 -25.37
CA ASN A 571 -58.22 -5.28 -25.71
C ASN A 571 -57.97 -6.24 -26.90
N LEU A 572 -56.71 -6.66 -27.09
CA LEU A 572 -56.31 -7.63 -28.11
C LEU A 572 -56.43 -9.04 -27.54
N SER A 573 -57.03 -9.96 -28.29
CA SER A 573 -57.07 -11.37 -27.88
C SER A 573 -55.67 -12.00 -27.95
N PRO A 574 -55.25 -12.81 -26.95
CA PRO A 574 -53.92 -13.42 -26.91
C PRO A 574 -53.52 -14.19 -28.17
N ASN A 575 -54.48 -14.82 -28.85
CA ASN A 575 -54.25 -15.63 -30.05
C ASN A 575 -53.69 -14.83 -31.25
N TRP A 576 -53.75 -13.50 -31.19
CA TRP A 576 -53.29 -12.59 -32.24
C TRP A 576 -51.94 -11.94 -31.94
N LEU A 577 -51.30 -12.33 -30.84
CA LEU A 577 -49.93 -11.99 -30.50
C LEU A 577 -49.06 -13.25 -30.66
N GLU A 578 -47.93 -13.09 -31.33
CA GLU A 578 -46.84 -14.06 -31.37
C GLU A 578 -45.60 -13.43 -30.75
N LEU A 579 -44.89 -14.17 -29.91
CA LEU A 579 -43.61 -13.74 -29.35
C LEU A 579 -42.48 -14.52 -29.99
N GLU A 580 -41.52 -13.80 -30.55
CA GLU A 580 -40.36 -14.38 -31.22
C GLU A 580 -39.16 -14.36 -30.27
N ILE A 581 -38.51 -15.50 -30.09
CA ILE A 581 -37.38 -15.68 -29.17
C ILE A 581 -36.19 -16.25 -29.93
N THR A 582 -35.00 -15.73 -29.68
CA THR A 582 -33.77 -16.25 -30.32
C THR A 582 -33.28 -17.50 -29.62
N GLU A 583 -32.37 -18.25 -30.26
CA GLU A 583 -31.73 -19.45 -29.67
C GLU A 583 -30.94 -19.16 -28.36
N SER A 584 -30.64 -17.89 -28.06
CA SER A 584 -29.89 -17.51 -26.84
C SER A 584 -30.58 -17.93 -25.52
N ILE A 585 -31.88 -18.25 -25.55
CA ILE A 585 -32.64 -18.78 -24.42
C ILE A 585 -32.14 -20.15 -23.92
N PHE A 586 -31.45 -20.92 -24.77
CA PHE A 586 -31.01 -22.28 -24.42
C PHE A 586 -29.97 -22.31 -23.28
N VAL A 587 -29.33 -21.17 -22.97
CA VAL A 587 -28.34 -21.07 -21.88
C VAL A 587 -28.96 -21.38 -20.51
N LYS A 588 -30.22 -20.99 -20.26
CA LYS A 588 -30.95 -21.28 -19.02
C LYS A 588 -32.32 -21.88 -19.33
N MET A 589 -32.30 -23.02 -20.01
CA MET A 589 -33.48 -23.65 -20.56
C MET A 589 -34.58 -23.97 -19.54
N GLU A 590 -34.24 -24.48 -18.35
CA GLU A 590 -35.24 -24.86 -17.34
C GLU A 590 -36.07 -23.65 -16.86
N GLU A 591 -35.40 -22.53 -16.58
CA GLU A 591 -36.05 -21.27 -16.20
C GLU A 591 -36.91 -20.72 -17.35
N ALA A 592 -36.36 -20.69 -18.57
CA ALA A 592 -37.08 -20.18 -19.73
C ALA A 592 -38.33 -21.02 -20.06
N THR A 593 -38.23 -22.35 -19.98
CA THR A 593 -39.34 -23.27 -20.28
C THR A 593 -40.57 -22.99 -19.39
N ALA A 594 -40.35 -22.72 -18.10
CA ALA A 594 -41.43 -22.42 -17.17
C ALA A 594 -42.15 -21.10 -17.49
N VAL A 595 -41.41 -20.09 -17.96
CA VAL A 595 -41.98 -18.79 -18.36
C VAL A 595 -42.73 -18.92 -19.69
N LEU A 596 -42.13 -19.58 -20.68
CA LEU A 596 -42.75 -19.80 -22.00
C LEU A 596 -44.03 -20.62 -21.88
N GLN A 597 -44.08 -21.62 -21.00
CA GLN A 597 -45.31 -22.37 -20.76
C GLN A 597 -46.44 -21.48 -20.20
N GLN A 598 -46.13 -20.58 -19.26
CA GLN A 598 -47.11 -19.63 -18.73
C GLN A 598 -47.63 -18.67 -19.81
N ILE A 599 -46.76 -18.21 -20.71
CA ILE A 599 -47.14 -17.37 -21.85
C ILE A 599 -48.09 -18.14 -22.79
N ARG A 600 -47.77 -19.40 -23.08
CA ARG A 600 -48.61 -20.27 -23.91
C ARG A 600 -49.96 -20.56 -23.28
N ASP A 601 -50.02 -20.74 -21.96
CA ASP A 601 -51.27 -20.96 -21.22
C ASP A 601 -52.23 -19.76 -21.28
N ILE A 602 -51.72 -18.55 -21.57
CA ILE A 602 -52.54 -17.35 -21.85
C ILE A 602 -53.18 -17.42 -23.25
N GLY A 603 -52.63 -18.24 -24.15
CA GLY A 603 -53.07 -18.37 -25.54
C GLY A 603 -52.18 -17.64 -26.56
N ILE A 604 -51.00 -17.18 -26.14
CA ILE A 604 -50.03 -16.49 -26.99
C ILE A 604 -49.17 -17.54 -27.71
N GLN A 605 -48.93 -17.32 -29.01
CA GLN A 605 -48.04 -18.19 -29.78
C GLN A 605 -46.58 -17.82 -29.61
N ILE A 606 -45.70 -18.81 -29.68
CA ILE A 606 -44.26 -18.60 -29.49
C ILE A 606 -43.51 -19.15 -30.71
N SER A 607 -42.64 -18.35 -31.29
CA SER A 607 -41.77 -18.75 -32.40
C SER A 607 -40.30 -18.68 -32.02
N ILE A 608 -39.50 -19.63 -32.48
CA ILE A 608 -38.03 -19.55 -32.39
C ILE A 608 -37.51 -18.83 -33.62
N ASP A 609 -36.71 -17.79 -33.39
CA ASP A 609 -36.07 -16.96 -34.41
C ASP A 609 -34.60 -17.32 -34.65
N ASP A 610 -34.06 -16.93 -35.80
CA ASP A 610 -32.68 -17.18 -36.26
C ASP A 610 -32.25 -18.67 -36.21
N PHE A 611 -33.19 -19.59 -36.45
CA PHE A 611 -32.96 -21.01 -36.21
C PHE A 611 -31.90 -21.62 -37.16
N GLY A 612 -30.88 -22.26 -36.59
CA GLY A 612 -29.81 -22.97 -37.30
C GLY A 612 -28.46 -22.26 -37.32
N THR A 613 -28.36 -21.01 -36.84
CA THR A 613 -27.11 -20.24 -36.80
C THR A 613 -26.25 -20.52 -35.55
N GLY A 614 -26.82 -21.14 -34.52
CA GLY A 614 -26.16 -21.48 -33.25
C GLY A 614 -25.90 -22.97 -33.02
N TYR A 615 -25.40 -23.32 -31.83
CA TYR A 615 -25.13 -24.70 -31.39
C TYR A 615 -26.40 -25.46 -30.95
N SER A 616 -27.51 -25.25 -31.65
CA SER A 616 -28.79 -25.86 -31.28
C SER A 616 -28.78 -27.36 -31.54
N SER A 617 -28.64 -28.13 -30.47
CA SER A 617 -28.94 -29.56 -30.52
C SER A 617 -30.45 -29.73 -30.65
N PHE A 618 -30.91 -30.37 -31.72
CA PHE A 618 -32.32 -30.75 -31.93
C PHE A 618 -32.98 -31.44 -30.72
N SER A 619 -32.17 -31.94 -29.78
CA SER A 619 -32.62 -32.48 -28.50
C SER A 619 -33.43 -31.47 -27.65
N TYR A 620 -33.10 -30.18 -27.70
CA TYR A 620 -33.70 -29.16 -26.83
C TYR A 620 -35.06 -28.66 -27.32
N ILE A 621 -35.27 -28.59 -28.64
CA ILE A 621 -36.53 -28.08 -29.22
C ILE A 621 -37.72 -28.93 -28.79
N LYS A 622 -37.51 -30.23 -28.62
CA LYS A 622 -38.55 -31.18 -28.22
C LYS A 622 -39.23 -30.81 -26.90
N SER A 623 -38.51 -30.18 -25.97
CA SER A 623 -39.04 -29.83 -24.65
C SER A 623 -39.47 -28.37 -24.52
N LEU A 624 -39.27 -27.53 -25.54
CA LEU A 624 -39.74 -26.15 -25.52
C LEU A 624 -41.20 -26.05 -25.98
N PRO A 625 -42.05 -25.27 -25.28
CA PRO A 625 -43.44 -25.06 -25.66
C PRO A 625 -43.56 -23.99 -26.77
N VAL A 626 -42.98 -24.27 -27.93
CA VAL A 626 -42.98 -23.38 -29.11
C VAL A 626 -43.87 -23.93 -30.22
N ASP A 627 -44.43 -23.04 -31.03
CA ASP A 627 -45.40 -23.37 -32.08
C ASP A 627 -44.82 -23.19 -33.50
N THR A 628 -43.86 -22.30 -33.68
CA THR A 628 -43.29 -21.93 -34.98
C THR A 628 -41.76 -21.92 -34.96
N ILE A 629 -41.12 -22.33 -36.04
CA ILE A 629 -39.67 -22.19 -36.28
C ILE A 629 -39.45 -21.25 -37.46
N LYS A 630 -38.65 -20.19 -37.26
CA LYS A 630 -38.24 -19.26 -38.32
C LYS A 630 -36.83 -19.64 -38.81
N ILE A 631 -36.70 -19.93 -40.09
CA ILE A 631 -35.44 -20.28 -40.73
C ILE A 631 -34.67 -18.99 -41.04
N ASP A 632 -33.47 -18.89 -40.49
CA ASP A 632 -32.60 -17.73 -40.66
C ASP A 632 -32.28 -17.42 -42.13
N ALA A 633 -32.23 -16.12 -42.45
CA ALA A 633 -32.01 -15.62 -43.80
C ALA A 633 -30.67 -16.06 -44.45
N SER A 634 -29.65 -16.45 -43.66
CA SER A 634 -28.38 -16.97 -44.19
C SER A 634 -28.55 -18.26 -44.98
N PHE A 635 -29.47 -19.14 -44.57
CA PHE A 635 -29.77 -20.38 -45.30
C PHE A 635 -30.68 -20.15 -46.51
N ILE A 636 -31.42 -19.04 -46.53
CA ILE A 636 -32.36 -18.71 -47.61
C ILE A 636 -31.66 -17.98 -48.76
N ARG A 637 -30.63 -17.20 -48.45
CA ARG A 637 -29.92 -16.34 -49.41
C ARG A 637 -29.48 -17.07 -50.67
N ASP A 638 -28.88 -18.25 -50.51
CA ASP A 638 -28.28 -19.05 -51.59
C ASP A 638 -29.02 -20.38 -51.87
N ILE A 639 -30.20 -20.60 -51.28
CA ILE A 639 -30.97 -21.84 -51.38
C ILE A 639 -31.26 -22.30 -52.82
N HIS A 640 -31.35 -21.37 -53.78
CA HIS A 640 -31.66 -21.67 -55.18
C HIS A 640 -30.49 -22.30 -55.96
N HIS A 641 -29.27 -22.29 -55.40
CA HIS A 641 -28.09 -22.88 -56.06
C HIS A 641 -27.15 -23.66 -55.12
N ASN A 642 -27.23 -23.47 -53.81
CA ASN A 642 -26.42 -24.19 -52.83
C ASN A 642 -27.13 -25.45 -52.31
N GLN A 643 -26.56 -26.62 -52.59
CA GLN A 643 -27.09 -27.91 -52.15
C GLN A 643 -27.05 -28.09 -50.62
N GLU A 644 -26.07 -27.52 -49.94
CA GLU A 644 -25.96 -27.60 -48.47
C GLU A 644 -27.10 -26.82 -47.80
N SER A 645 -27.36 -25.58 -48.25
CA SER A 645 -28.47 -24.76 -47.78
C SER A 645 -29.82 -25.45 -48.02
N GLN A 646 -30.03 -26.06 -49.19
CA GLN A 646 -31.24 -26.86 -49.46
C GLN A 646 -31.39 -28.04 -48.50
N ALA A 647 -30.30 -28.77 -48.23
CA ALA A 647 -30.32 -29.91 -47.31
C ALA A 647 -30.66 -29.49 -45.88
N ILE A 648 -30.09 -28.36 -45.40
CA ILE A 648 -30.36 -27.80 -44.07
C ILE A 648 -31.83 -27.38 -43.95
N VAL A 649 -32.33 -26.58 -44.90
CA VAL A 649 -33.73 -26.13 -44.91
C VAL A 649 -34.69 -27.32 -44.91
N LYS A 650 -34.44 -28.33 -45.75
CA LYS A 650 -35.25 -29.55 -45.81
C LYS A 650 -35.23 -30.32 -44.49
N ALA A 651 -34.09 -30.40 -43.82
CA ALA A 651 -33.96 -31.05 -42.52
C ALA A 651 -34.79 -30.30 -41.46
N ILE A 652 -34.68 -28.96 -41.41
CA ILE A 652 -35.45 -28.12 -40.48
C ILE A 652 -36.96 -28.32 -40.71
N VAL A 653 -37.42 -28.26 -41.96
CA VAL A 653 -38.84 -28.48 -42.32
C VAL A 653 -39.32 -29.86 -41.87
N THR A 654 -38.53 -30.90 -42.14
CA THR A 654 -38.88 -32.29 -41.77
C THR A 654 -39.00 -32.45 -40.25
N ILE A 655 -38.11 -31.82 -39.48
CA ILE A 655 -38.10 -31.89 -38.02
C ILE A 655 -39.29 -31.12 -37.45
N ALA A 656 -39.55 -29.91 -37.94
CA ALA A 656 -40.70 -29.11 -37.53
C ALA A 656 -42.03 -29.85 -37.77
N GLN A 657 -42.21 -30.46 -38.95
CA GLN A 657 -43.37 -31.28 -39.28
C GLN A 657 -43.51 -32.47 -38.31
N SER A 658 -42.40 -33.14 -37.97
CA SER A 658 -42.40 -34.26 -37.02
C SER A 658 -42.79 -33.85 -35.59
N LEU A 659 -42.60 -32.58 -35.24
CA LEU A 659 -42.94 -31.99 -33.95
C LEU A 659 -44.28 -31.22 -33.98
N ASN A 660 -45.01 -31.23 -35.09
CA ASN A 660 -46.23 -30.44 -35.34
C ASN A 660 -46.02 -28.93 -35.15
N MET A 661 -44.87 -28.41 -35.58
CA MET A 661 -44.53 -26.99 -35.57
C MET A 661 -44.66 -26.40 -36.98
N ASN A 662 -45.06 -25.12 -37.04
CA ASN A 662 -45.06 -24.36 -38.29
C ASN A 662 -43.64 -23.92 -38.65
N VAL A 663 -43.39 -23.68 -39.94
CA VAL A 663 -42.10 -23.19 -40.43
C VAL A 663 -42.31 -21.95 -41.27
N ILE A 664 -41.53 -20.91 -40.99
CA ILE A 664 -41.49 -19.66 -41.74
C ILE A 664 -40.07 -19.44 -42.24
N ALA A 665 -39.88 -19.14 -43.52
CA ALA A 665 -38.57 -18.77 -44.06
C ALA A 665 -38.38 -17.25 -44.11
N GLU A 666 -37.22 -16.78 -43.66
CA GLU A 666 -36.90 -15.35 -43.62
C GLU A 666 -35.96 -14.89 -44.75
N GLY A 667 -35.94 -13.59 -45.03
CA GLY A 667 -34.99 -13.02 -45.97
C GLY A 667 -35.22 -13.45 -47.42
N ILE A 668 -36.48 -13.70 -47.80
CA ILE A 668 -36.84 -14.01 -49.18
C ILE A 668 -36.76 -12.74 -50.03
N GLU A 669 -35.86 -12.71 -51.00
CA GLU A 669 -35.61 -11.59 -51.90
C GLU A 669 -35.90 -11.91 -53.37
N LEU A 670 -35.92 -13.19 -53.75
CA LEU A 670 -36.04 -13.65 -55.15
C LEU A 670 -37.15 -14.69 -55.33
N HIS A 671 -37.80 -14.69 -56.51
CA HIS A 671 -38.77 -15.72 -56.87
C HIS A 671 -38.18 -17.13 -56.97
N ASP A 672 -36.89 -17.26 -57.33
CA ASP A 672 -36.21 -18.56 -57.37
C ASP A 672 -36.06 -19.17 -55.96
N GLN A 673 -35.89 -18.33 -54.93
CA GLN A 673 -35.86 -18.79 -53.53
C GLN A 673 -37.25 -19.31 -53.12
N VAL A 674 -38.32 -18.64 -53.55
CA VAL A 674 -39.70 -19.11 -53.34
C VAL A 674 -39.94 -20.48 -53.96
N ALA A 675 -39.48 -20.70 -55.20
CA ALA A 675 -39.60 -22.00 -55.86
C ALA A 675 -38.87 -23.10 -55.08
N ALA A 676 -37.62 -22.84 -54.67
CA ALA A 676 -36.85 -23.78 -53.86
C ALA A 676 -37.50 -24.06 -52.50
N LEU A 677 -38.09 -23.05 -51.85
CA LEU A 677 -38.78 -23.24 -50.56
C LEU A 677 -40.02 -24.11 -50.68
N LYS A 678 -40.82 -23.92 -51.74
CA LYS A 678 -41.98 -24.79 -52.03
C LYS A 678 -41.57 -26.23 -52.27
N GLU A 679 -40.49 -26.46 -53.03
CA GLU A 679 -39.96 -27.82 -53.29
C GLU A 679 -39.50 -28.52 -51.99
N ASN A 680 -39.05 -27.74 -51.01
CA ASN A 680 -38.61 -28.25 -49.71
C ASN A 680 -39.73 -28.28 -48.65
N GLY A 681 -40.97 -27.94 -49.00
CA GLY A 681 -42.14 -28.05 -48.12
C GLY A 681 -42.31 -26.91 -47.11
N CYS A 682 -41.76 -25.73 -47.39
CA CYS A 682 -41.96 -24.53 -46.59
C CYS A 682 -43.02 -23.62 -47.25
N ASP A 683 -44.16 -23.45 -46.59
CA ASP A 683 -45.33 -22.76 -47.14
C ASP A 683 -45.51 -21.32 -46.64
N HIS A 684 -44.71 -20.88 -45.67
CA HIS A 684 -44.79 -19.51 -45.13
C HIS A 684 -43.45 -18.80 -45.25
N GLY A 685 -43.47 -17.51 -45.52
CA GLY A 685 -42.24 -16.74 -45.62
C GLY A 685 -42.41 -15.25 -45.48
N GLN A 686 -41.27 -14.60 -45.22
CA GLN A 686 -41.15 -13.16 -45.14
C GLN A 686 -39.85 -12.69 -45.79
N GLY A 687 -39.85 -11.47 -46.33
CA GLY A 687 -38.67 -10.90 -46.97
C GLY A 687 -38.99 -9.77 -47.93
N TYR A 688 -37.93 -9.16 -48.46
CA TYR A 688 -38.01 -7.97 -49.31
C TYR A 688 -38.63 -8.22 -50.69
N LEU A 689 -38.79 -9.49 -51.11
CA LEU A 689 -39.56 -9.84 -52.29
C LEU A 689 -41.02 -9.37 -52.16
N PHE A 690 -41.61 -9.49 -50.97
CA PHE A 690 -43.00 -9.15 -50.71
C PHE A 690 -43.12 -7.67 -50.31
N SER A 691 -42.41 -7.28 -49.27
CA SER A 691 -42.32 -5.89 -48.84
C SER A 691 -41.13 -5.68 -47.90
N LYS A 692 -40.56 -4.48 -47.94
CA LYS A 692 -39.68 -4.01 -46.87
C LYS A 692 -40.50 -3.69 -45.63
N PRO A 693 -39.92 -3.66 -44.42
CA PRO A 693 -40.59 -3.11 -43.26
C PRO A 693 -41.11 -1.70 -43.54
N LEU A 694 -42.40 -1.45 -43.29
CA LEU A 694 -43.07 -0.17 -43.56
C LEU A 694 -43.45 0.52 -42.25
N PRO A 695 -43.39 1.85 -42.14
CA PRO A 695 -43.98 2.56 -41.01
C PRO A 695 -45.50 2.33 -40.97
N THR A 696 -46.13 2.62 -39.84
CA THR A 696 -47.56 2.34 -39.60
C THR A 696 -48.45 2.91 -40.71
N ASP A 697 -48.28 4.18 -41.10
CA ASP A 697 -49.10 4.84 -42.11
C ASP A 697 -48.95 4.25 -43.53
N ASP A 698 -47.76 3.74 -43.87
CA ASP A 698 -47.50 3.11 -45.17
C ASP A 698 -48.02 1.67 -45.17
N PHE A 699 -47.94 0.98 -44.02
CA PHE A 699 -48.52 -0.35 -43.85
C PHE A 699 -50.06 -0.31 -43.92
N ASP A 700 -50.70 0.74 -43.40
CA ASP A 700 -52.14 1.00 -43.58
C ASP A 700 -52.52 1.06 -45.07
N GLN A 701 -51.69 1.73 -45.89
CA GLN A 701 -51.93 1.82 -47.33
C GLN A 701 -51.70 0.47 -48.03
N PHE A 702 -50.69 -0.27 -47.59
CA PHE A 702 -50.39 -1.61 -48.08
C PHE A 702 -51.57 -2.57 -47.84
N LEU A 703 -52.13 -2.57 -46.63
CA LEU A 703 -53.32 -3.38 -46.28
C LEU A 703 -54.55 -3.05 -47.14
N ARG A 704 -54.73 -1.78 -47.52
CA ARG A 704 -55.84 -1.35 -48.39
C ARG A 704 -55.67 -1.78 -49.84
N GLN A 705 -54.43 -1.89 -50.33
CA GLN A 705 -54.14 -2.32 -51.69
C GLN A 705 -54.32 -3.84 -51.86
N GLU A 706 -53.97 -4.63 -50.85
CA GLU A 706 -54.19 -6.08 -50.84
C GLU A 706 -55.67 -6.50 -50.83
N GLN A 707 -56.59 -5.62 -50.44
CA GLN A 707 -58.04 -5.87 -50.48
C GLN A 707 -58.69 -5.58 -51.86
N GLN A 708 -57.98 -4.92 -52.79
CA GLN A 708 -58.46 -4.64 -54.15
C GLN A 708 -58.02 -5.72 -55.12
#